data_AF-A0A6L6Q7T0-F1
#
_entry.id   AF-A0A6L6Q7T0-F1
#
_cell.length_a   1.000
_cell.length_b   1.000
_cell.length_c   1.000
_cell.angle_alpha   90.00
_cell.angle_beta   90.00
_cell.angle_gamma   90.00
#
_symmetry.space_group_name_H-M   'P 1'
#
loop_
_entity.id
_entity.type
_entity.pdbx_description
1 polymer ?
#
loop_
_entity_poly.entity_id
_entity_poly.type
_entity_poly.pdbx_seq_one_letter_code
_entity_poly.pdbx_strand_id
1 'polypeptide(L)'
;MKLKYTKCALAIASFAAAISAAHAQSSLANPFGATPANSTAVSAMNKAQALAALPAAAKARVTQKFLDKLLENESNEFIVVFDDETPPTVAATTDLNQRLAAQRAAFKNTRARVRQAVAGHDVDFRDELTNLPHALVRTRNRAALVALLNQPGVQGVYENVTVKPHMSISNPMIHQTSAPASLHKGNGTTVAVIDTGTDYRVADFGSCAAPGGSCRVSHAVSVADTPYTLDSKSHGTNVAAIVASVAPETRIAAIDAFDLVMEDNKLVDRTSAYKVSKAVDWILANKTALNIVAANMSLGGGKYTSACPATTPGTSETYFAMAISGLRNANVLPIVSAGNDAYTDAISMPACTPGAISVGALYTASWNSTTSSGFSYGPEGAPVCFDANGTPAAYRVACFSNSSSALTLYAPGAFITAGGLKMAGTSQAAPHVAGTVALLRAADVAPNESLDQIQARLTNSSPTGASLGVKDWRNNLVKPRLDVLSALANAHYQVMQKVYIAYYGRPADPGGLAFWAVALFRGNAPTTLTDLEAAYSTNAAVKEVVDSFANSAESASLYGGKPTRDFVTAVYRNAFNREPDIAGRDWWAAQIDSGALTRGKAALSIMAGAQNSDIEAVNRKTIVAGNFTTLMDTSAEYNAFLKPGGTGPARARTMLSSVGATTDTTGFLQTVAQTLQTIVSENP
;
A
#
# COMPACT_ATOMS: atom_id res chain seq x y z
N MET A 1 -40.72 -3.59 -19.98
CA MET A 1 -39.82 -2.51 -19.53
C MET A 1 -40.37 -1.08 -19.71
N LYS A 2 -41.47 -0.83 -20.46
CA LYS A 2 -42.04 0.53 -20.66
C LYS A 2 -43.17 0.98 -19.70
N LEU A 3 -43.62 0.14 -18.75
CA LEU A 3 -44.74 0.48 -17.85
C LEU A 3 -44.32 0.92 -16.42
N LYS A 4 -43.04 0.82 -16.06
CA LYS A 4 -42.53 1.22 -14.72
C LYS A 4 -42.01 2.66 -14.66
N TYR A 5 -41.76 3.32 -15.79
CA TYR A 5 -41.26 4.70 -15.84
C TYR A 5 -42.35 5.78 -15.78
N THR A 6 -43.60 5.46 -16.13
CA THR A 6 -44.70 6.44 -16.17
C THR A 6 -45.24 6.80 -14.78
N LYS A 7 -45.04 5.94 -13.77
CA LYS A 7 -45.51 6.19 -12.39
C LYS A 7 -44.56 7.06 -11.55
N CYS A 8 -43.28 7.16 -11.92
CA CYS A 8 -42.32 8.06 -11.26
C CYS A 8 -42.47 9.52 -11.74
N ALA A 9 -42.82 9.73 -13.02
CA ALA A 9 -43.00 11.06 -13.59
C ALA A 9 -44.24 11.81 -13.07
N LEU A 10 -45.33 11.08 -12.75
CA LEU A 10 -46.53 11.71 -12.14
C LEU A 10 -46.32 12.12 -10.67
N ALA A 11 -45.50 11.40 -9.90
CA ALA A 11 -45.25 11.72 -8.50
C ALA A 11 -44.40 12.99 -8.31
N ILE A 12 -43.50 13.29 -9.25
CA ILE A 12 -42.62 14.47 -9.21
C ILE A 12 -43.39 15.74 -9.63
N ALA A 13 -44.35 15.63 -10.56
CA ALA A 13 -45.19 16.77 -10.98
C ALA A 13 -46.16 17.22 -9.88
N SER A 14 -46.66 16.30 -9.05
CA SER A 14 -47.56 16.63 -7.93
C SER A 14 -46.85 17.31 -6.76
N PHE A 15 -45.54 17.08 -6.57
CA PHE A 15 -44.74 17.71 -5.51
C PHE A 15 -44.32 19.15 -5.86
N ALA A 16 -44.06 19.44 -7.14
CA ALA A 16 -43.75 20.79 -7.61
C ALA A 16 -44.96 21.74 -7.56
N ALA A 17 -46.17 21.24 -7.79
CA ALA A 17 -47.40 22.04 -7.71
C ALA A 17 -47.78 22.44 -6.26
N ALA A 18 -47.42 21.62 -5.26
CA ALA A 18 -47.69 21.90 -3.85
C ALA A 18 -46.79 23.02 -3.27
N ILE A 19 -45.57 23.19 -3.78
CA ILE A 19 -44.62 24.22 -3.33
C ILE A 19 -44.97 25.60 -3.90
N SER A 20 -45.53 25.65 -5.11
CA SER A 20 -46.00 26.90 -5.74
C SER A 20 -47.31 27.44 -5.14
N ALA A 21 -48.15 26.57 -4.56
CA ALA A 21 -49.38 26.99 -3.88
C ALA A 21 -49.15 27.51 -2.45
N ALA A 22 -48.08 27.10 -1.78
CA ALA A 22 -47.73 27.55 -0.43
C ALA A 22 -47.10 28.96 -0.38
N HIS A 23 -46.61 29.49 -1.51
CA HIS A 23 -46.01 30.82 -1.61
C HIS A 23 -47.00 31.95 -1.93
N ALA A 24 -48.30 31.65 -2.12
CA ALA A 24 -49.28 32.64 -2.58
C ALA A 24 -50.26 33.13 -1.49
N GLN A 25 -50.18 32.65 -0.24
CA GLN A 25 -51.09 33.08 0.83
C GLN A 25 -50.38 33.22 2.19
N SER A 26 -49.82 34.40 2.46
CA SER A 26 -49.76 34.98 3.83
C SER A 26 -49.27 36.43 3.78
N SER A 27 -50.16 37.34 3.39
CA SER A 27 -50.04 38.75 3.74
C SER A 27 -50.55 38.94 5.18
N LEU A 28 -49.66 38.94 6.17
CA LEU A 28 -49.98 39.42 7.52
C LEU A 28 -48.87 40.34 8.03
N ALA A 29 -49.34 41.46 8.59
CA ALA A 29 -48.59 42.64 8.96
C ALA A 29 -47.56 42.40 10.09
N ASN A 30 -46.54 43.25 10.08
CA ASN A 30 -45.45 43.36 11.04
C ASN A 30 -45.96 43.54 12.49
N PRO A 31 -45.69 42.61 13.43
CA PRO A 31 -46.14 42.72 14.81
C PRO A 31 -45.10 43.33 15.78
N PHE A 32 -43.95 43.82 15.29
CA PHE A 32 -42.96 44.48 16.14
C PHE A 32 -42.80 45.96 15.76
N GLY A 33 -43.18 46.81 16.71
CA GLY A 33 -43.23 48.26 16.58
C GLY A 33 -41.87 48.94 16.36
N ALA A 34 -41.99 50.20 15.93
CA ALA A 34 -41.03 51.29 15.93
C ALA A 34 -39.53 50.94 16.09
N THR A 35 -38.80 51.18 15.01
CA THR A 35 -37.34 51.35 14.98
C THR A 35 -36.87 52.40 15.99
N PRO A 36 -35.89 52.11 16.86
CA PRO A 36 -35.03 53.15 17.40
C PRO A 36 -34.04 53.55 16.30
N ALA A 37 -34.20 54.77 15.80
CA ALA A 37 -33.21 55.44 14.97
C ALA A 37 -31.96 55.76 15.82
N ASN A 38 -31.00 54.85 15.87
CA ASN A 38 -29.55 55.13 15.94
C ASN A 38 -28.77 53.82 16.07
N SER A 39 -28.48 53.18 14.93
CA SER A 39 -27.25 52.41 14.78
C SER A 39 -26.62 52.87 13.49
N THR A 40 -25.55 53.68 13.59
CA THR A 40 -24.64 53.89 12.47
C THR A 40 -24.24 52.52 11.94
N ALA A 41 -24.67 52.19 10.71
CA ALA A 41 -24.21 51.01 10.02
C ALA A 41 -22.68 51.12 9.90
N VAL A 42 -21.96 50.32 10.69
CA VAL A 42 -20.51 50.18 10.52
C VAL A 42 -20.32 49.68 9.09
N SER A 43 -19.70 50.48 8.23
CA SER A 43 -19.45 50.07 6.84
C SER A 43 -18.68 48.75 6.86
N ALA A 44 -19.20 47.73 6.16
CA ALA A 44 -18.53 46.45 6.05
C ALA A 44 -17.08 46.64 5.55
N MET A 45 -16.13 46.00 6.24
CA MET A 45 -14.71 46.11 5.92
C MET A 45 -14.46 45.65 4.48
N ASN A 46 -13.96 46.54 3.63
CA ASN A 46 -13.65 46.22 2.24
C ASN A 46 -12.30 45.48 2.10
N LYS A 47 -12.01 44.96 0.91
CA LYS A 47 -10.77 44.21 0.61
C LYS A 47 -9.49 44.97 1.01
N ALA A 48 -9.40 46.25 0.68
CA ALA A 48 -8.21 47.07 0.97
C ALA A 48 -8.04 47.30 2.48
N GLN A 49 -9.13 47.58 3.19
CA GLN A 49 -9.14 47.73 4.65
C GLN A 49 -8.74 46.42 5.35
N ALA A 50 -9.26 45.28 4.87
CA ALA A 50 -8.91 43.97 5.41
C ALA A 50 -7.42 43.64 5.21
N LEU A 51 -6.88 43.90 4.01
CA LEU A 51 -5.47 43.68 3.72
C LEU A 51 -4.53 44.58 4.55
N ALA A 52 -4.95 45.81 4.81
CA ALA A 52 -4.22 46.77 5.65
C ALA A 52 -4.24 46.37 7.14
N ALA A 53 -5.32 45.75 7.60
CA ALA A 53 -5.49 45.30 8.99
C ALA A 53 -4.75 43.99 9.33
N LEU A 54 -4.16 43.31 8.34
CA LEU A 54 -3.35 42.11 8.52
C LEU A 54 -1.85 42.46 8.68
N PRO A 55 -1.23 42.23 9.86
CA PRO A 55 0.20 42.37 10.05
C PRO A 55 0.97 41.29 9.27
N ALA A 56 2.28 41.48 9.13
CA ALA A 56 3.16 40.55 8.41
C ALA A 56 3.06 39.11 8.96
N ALA A 57 3.00 38.93 10.28
CA ALA A 57 2.85 37.62 10.92
C ALA A 57 1.54 36.92 10.52
N ALA A 58 0.43 37.67 10.38
CA ALA A 58 -0.85 37.10 9.94
C ALA A 58 -0.81 36.71 8.46
N LYS A 59 -0.19 37.54 7.62
CA LYS A 59 0.00 37.25 6.19
C LYS A 59 0.88 36.03 5.95
N ALA A 60 1.84 35.76 6.84
CA ALA A 60 2.71 34.59 6.73
C ALA A 60 2.01 33.24 7.01
N ARG A 61 0.79 33.24 7.56
CA ARG A 61 0.02 32.03 7.91
C ARG A 61 -0.77 31.44 6.74
N VAL A 62 -0.82 32.16 5.63
CA VAL A 62 -1.63 31.84 4.46
C VAL A 62 -0.81 32.20 3.22
N THR A 63 -0.90 31.39 2.17
CA THR A 63 -0.21 31.75 0.92
C THR A 63 -0.81 33.02 0.34
N GLN A 64 0.00 33.85 -0.32
CA GLN A 64 -0.50 35.06 -0.98
C GLN A 64 -1.67 34.76 -1.92
N LYS A 65 -1.54 33.71 -2.74
CA LYS A 65 -2.58 33.24 -3.66
C LYS A 65 -3.90 32.92 -2.93
N PHE A 66 -3.83 32.22 -1.80
CA PHE A 66 -5.02 31.86 -1.07
C PHE A 66 -5.61 33.05 -0.30
N LEU A 67 -4.76 33.92 0.26
CA LEU A 67 -5.20 35.17 0.90
C LEU A 67 -5.96 36.05 -0.09
N ASP A 68 -5.46 36.20 -1.32
CA ASP A 68 -6.16 36.96 -2.36
C ASP A 68 -7.56 36.38 -2.63
N LYS A 69 -7.67 35.05 -2.76
CA LYS A 69 -8.97 34.36 -2.92
C LYS A 69 -9.90 34.57 -1.72
N LEU A 70 -9.38 34.49 -0.50
CA LEU A 70 -10.18 34.71 0.72
C LEU A 70 -10.70 36.16 0.79
N LEU A 71 -9.88 37.13 0.41
CA LEU A 71 -10.25 38.55 0.44
C LEU A 71 -11.20 38.95 -0.70
N GLU A 72 -11.33 38.18 -1.77
CA GLU A 72 -12.36 38.43 -2.80
C GLU A 72 -13.77 38.16 -2.28
N ASN A 73 -13.94 37.18 -1.39
CA ASN A 73 -15.27 36.81 -0.88
C ASN A 73 -15.58 37.53 0.44
N GLU A 74 -16.88 37.77 0.69
CA GLU A 74 -17.36 38.17 2.02
C GLU A 74 -17.30 36.98 3.00
N SER A 75 -17.84 35.85 2.57
CA SER A 75 -17.89 34.63 3.37
C SER A 75 -16.93 33.60 2.81
N ASN A 76 -16.18 32.94 3.69
CA ASN A 76 -15.20 31.92 3.33
C ASN A 76 -15.31 30.72 4.26
N GLU A 77 -15.06 29.52 3.74
CA GLU A 77 -14.87 28.31 4.53
C GLU A 77 -13.51 27.70 4.19
N PHE A 78 -12.73 27.38 5.21
CA PHE A 78 -11.36 26.93 5.08
C PHE A 78 -10.92 26.15 6.32
N ILE A 79 -9.75 25.54 6.22
CA ILE A 79 -9.16 24.79 7.33
C ILE A 79 -8.28 25.73 8.13
N VAL A 80 -8.42 25.69 9.45
CA VAL A 80 -7.53 26.33 10.40
C VAL A 80 -6.69 25.25 11.07
N VAL A 81 -5.38 25.48 11.13
CA VAL A 81 -4.47 24.70 11.94
C VAL A 81 -4.05 25.56 13.13
N PHE A 82 -4.23 25.02 14.33
CA PHE A 82 -3.83 25.68 15.58
C PHE A 82 -2.43 25.26 16.00
N ASP A 83 -1.75 26.13 16.75
CA ASP A 83 -0.47 25.77 17.34
C ASP A 83 -0.61 24.60 18.31
N ASP A 84 0.26 23.61 18.14
CA ASP A 84 0.45 22.51 19.08
C ASP A 84 1.36 22.97 20.24
N GLU A 85 0.75 23.37 21.35
CA GLU A 85 1.46 23.76 22.58
C GLU A 85 1.79 22.56 23.50
N THR A 86 1.78 21.34 22.97
CA THR A 86 2.17 20.15 23.74
C THR A 86 3.62 20.31 24.24
N PRO A 87 3.88 20.12 25.55
CA PRO A 87 5.24 20.24 26.08
C PRO A 87 6.19 19.28 25.34
N PRO A 88 7.38 19.74 24.89
CA PRO A 88 8.32 18.91 24.12
C PRO A 88 8.71 17.62 24.83
N THR A 89 8.81 17.66 26.16
CA THR A 89 9.09 16.48 27.00
C THR A 89 8.00 15.42 26.92
N VAL A 90 6.73 15.84 26.78
CA VAL A 90 5.58 14.94 26.63
C VAL A 90 5.38 14.55 25.18
N ALA A 91 5.67 15.43 24.21
CA ALA A 91 5.65 15.09 22.79
C ALA A 91 6.67 13.99 22.43
N ALA A 92 7.77 13.89 23.19
CA ALA A 92 8.84 12.92 22.99
C ALA A 92 8.65 11.55 23.68
N THR A 93 7.60 11.35 24.49
CA THR A 93 7.36 10.04 25.13
C THR A 93 7.03 8.96 24.09
N THR A 94 7.41 7.72 24.35
CA THR A 94 7.11 6.58 23.45
C THR A 94 5.68 6.06 23.64
N ASP A 95 5.02 6.39 24.76
CA ASP A 95 3.62 6.03 25.01
C ASP A 95 2.69 6.88 24.13
N LEU A 96 2.02 6.23 23.17
CA LEU A 96 1.09 6.90 22.26
C LEU A 96 -0.12 7.51 22.98
N ASN A 97 -0.70 6.81 23.95
CA ASN A 97 -1.91 7.28 24.62
C ASN A 97 -1.61 8.52 25.49
N GLN A 98 -0.44 8.54 26.15
CA GLN A 98 0.03 9.69 26.90
C GLN A 98 0.26 10.90 25.98
N ARG A 99 0.90 10.69 24.81
CA ARG A 99 1.09 11.75 23.81
C ARG A 99 -0.23 12.31 23.31
N LEU A 100 -1.14 11.45 22.85
CA LEU A 100 -2.43 11.87 22.30
C LEU A 100 -3.27 12.59 23.38
N ALA A 101 -3.23 12.15 24.64
CA ALA A 101 -3.92 12.84 25.73
C ALA A 101 -3.38 14.26 25.96
N ALA A 102 -2.06 14.43 25.93
CA ALA A 102 -1.42 15.74 26.06
C ALA A 102 -1.73 16.66 24.87
N GLN A 103 -1.67 16.12 23.64
CA GLN A 103 -2.04 16.84 22.42
C GLN A 103 -3.49 17.30 22.44
N ARG A 104 -4.43 16.44 22.82
CA ARG A 104 -5.84 16.80 23.01
C ARG A 104 -6.01 17.98 23.99
N ALA A 105 -5.28 17.95 25.11
CA ALA A 105 -5.32 19.03 26.08
C ALA A 105 -4.73 20.34 25.52
N ALA A 106 -3.61 20.27 24.82
CA ALA A 106 -2.99 21.42 24.16
C ALA A 106 -3.92 22.05 23.12
N PHE A 107 -4.47 21.25 22.20
CA PHE A 107 -5.42 21.72 21.18
C PHE A 107 -6.66 22.35 21.79
N LYS A 108 -7.22 21.73 22.84
CA LYS A 108 -8.37 22.27 23.57
C LYS A 108 -8.06 23.66 24.14
N ASN A 109 -6.90 23.84 24.75
CA ASN A 109 -6.49 25.12 25.34
C ASN A 109 -6.26 26.20 24.26
N THR A 110 -5.52 25.89 23.20
CA THR A 110 -5.26 26.82 22.10
C THR A 110 -6.56 27.26 21.43
N ARG A 111 -7.46 26.32 21.13
CA ARG A 111 -8.77 26.61 20.53
C ARG A 111 -9.65 27.46 21.43
N ALA A 112 -9.69 27.18 22.73
CA ALA A 112 -10.47 27.97 23.68
C ALA A 112 -10.01 29.44 23.70
N ARG A 113 -8.69 29.70 23.73
CA ARG A 113 -8.14 31.06 23.68
C ARG A 113 -8.48 31.75 22.36
N VAL A 114 -8.31 31.08 21.21
CA VAL A 114 -8.64 31.66 19.89
C VAL A 114 -10.14 31.99 19.80
N ARG A 115 -11.01 31.06 20.22
CA ARG A 115 -12.48 31.27 20.25
C ARG A 115 -12.87 32.46 21.12
N GLN A 116 -12.28 32.57 22.31
CA GLN A 116 -12.53 33.69 23.20
C GLN A 116 -12.11 35.03 22.55
N ALA A 117 -10.96 35.05 21.88
CA ALA A 117 -10.44 36.25 21.23
C ALA A 117 -11.27 36.70 20.02
N VAL A 118 -11.97 35.78 19.34
CA VAL A 118 -12.81 36.10 18.17
C VAL A 118 -14.31 36.11 18.48
N ALA A 119 -14.73 35.99 19.75
CA ALA A 119 -16.14 35.87 20.13
C ALA A 119 -17.02 37.06 19.71
N GLY A 120 -16.44 38.24 19.52
CA GLY A 120 -17.12 39.44 19.00
C GLY A 120 -17.25 39.49 17.47
N HIS A 121 -16.78 38.47 16.76
CA HIS A 121 -16.77 38.40 15.30
C HIS A 121 -17.57 37.19 14.79
N ASP A 122 -18.01 37.27 13.53
CA ASP A 122 -18.82 36.23 12.89
C ASP A 122 -17.94 35.08 12.35
N VAL A 123 -17.32 34.36 13.30
CA VAL A 123 -16.48 33.17 13.08
C VAL A 123 -17.23 31.94 13.58
N ASP A 124 -17.50 31.02 12.66
CA ASP A 124 -18.27 29.81 12.87
C ASP A 124 -17.36 28.58 12.74
N PHE A 125 -17.07 27.93 13.86
CA PHE A 125 -16.22 26.74 13.91
C PHE A 125 -17.10 25.50 13.65
N ARG A 126 -17.08 25.03 12.41
CA ARG A 126 -17.98 23.99 11.88
C ARG A 126 -17.68 22.60 12.43
N ASP A 127 -16.41 22.27 12.55
CA ASP A 127 -15.94 20.97 13.03
C ASP A 127 -14.49 21.10 13.55
N GLU A 128 -14.11 20.26 14.50
CA GLU A 128 -12.79 20.27 15.13
C GLU A 128 -12.28 18.85 15.38
N LEU A 129 -11.07 18.55 14.90
CA LEU A 129 -10.45 17.24 15.08
C LEU A 129 -9.86 17.10 16.49
N THR A 130 -9.84 15.91 17.06
CA THR A 130 -9.47 15.75 18.49
C THR A 130 -7.98 15.45 18.68
N ASN A 131 -7.38 14.67 17.78
CA ASN A 131 -5.99 14.20 17.79
C ASN A 131 -5.11 14.95 16.77
N LEU A 132 -5.70 15.77 15.91
CA LEU A 132 -5.01 16.68 15.01
C LEU A 132 -5.38 18.14 15.32
N PRO A 133 -4.47 19.10 15.12
CA PRO A 133 -4.71 20.52 15.38
C PRO A 133 -5.63 21.20 14.35
N HIS A 134 -6.42 20.45 13.58
CA HIS A 134 -7.20 20.98 12.47
C HIS A 134 -8.64 21.30 12.88
N ALA A 135 -9.21 22.35 12.29
CA ALA A 135 -10.64 22.64 12.35
C ALA A 135 -11.15 23.15 11.00
N LEU A 136 -12.41 22.88 10.71
CA LEU A 136 -13.13 23.50 9.61
C LEU A 136 -13.82 24.77 10.14
N VAL A 137 -13.49 25.92 9.56
CA VAL A 137 -13.99 27.22 10.04
C VAL A 137 -14.61 27.98 8.88
N ARG A 138 -15.73 28.64 9.16
CA ARG A 138 -16.40 29.56 8.26
C ARG A 138 -16.39 30.96 8.85
N THR A 139 -15.88 31.94 8.11
CA THR A 139 -15.97 33.36 8.46
C THR A 139 -17.01 34.01 7.56
N ARG A 140 -18.01 34.71 8.10
CA ARG A 140 -19.11 35.27 7.27
C ARG A 140 -18.84 36.65 6.68
N ASN A 141 -17.77 37.31 7.11
CA ASN A 141 -17.34 38.61 6.60
C ASN A 141 -15.81 38.77 6.73
N ARG A 142 -15.25 39.77 6.04
CA ARG A 142 -13.80 40.06 6.08
C ARG A 142 -13.28 40.46 7.46
N ALA A 143 -14.08 41.13 8.28
CA ALA A 143 -13.67 41.49 9.64
C ALA A 143 -13.45 40.25 10.51
N ALA A 144 -14.28 39.22 10.37
CA ALA A 144 -14.11 37.93 11.03
C ALA A 144 -12.86 37.18 10.52
N LEU A 145 -12.59 37.21 9.21
CA LEU A 145 -11.37 36.66 8.62
C LEU A 145 -10.11 37.32 9.20
N VAL A 146 -10.07 38.66 9.24
CA VAL A 146 -8.94 39.41 9.80
C VAL A 146 -8.77 39.12 11.28
N ALA A 147 -9.86 39.13 12.06
CA ALA A 147 -9.82 38.85 13.48
C ALA A 147 -9.24 37.48 13.78
N LEU A 148 -9.62 36.46 13.01
CA LEU A 148 -9.10 35.10 13.15
C LEU A 148 -7.63 34.99 12.74
N LEU A 149 -7.26 35.52 11.56
CA LEU A 149 -5.88 35.46 11.06
C LEU A 149 -4.88 36.19 11.95
N ASN A 150 -5.33 37.15 12.77
CA ASN A 150 -4.49 37.88 13.71
C ASN A 150 -4.23 37.14 15.02
N GLN A 151 -4.86 35.98 15.27
CA GLN A 151 -4.75 35.31 16.58
C GLN A 151 -3.45 34.51 16.74
N PRO A 152 -2.63 34.73 17.78
CA PRO A 152 -1.33 34.08 17.92
C PRO A 152 -1.39 32.56 17.83
N GLY A 153 -2.42 31.91 18.39
CA GLY A 153 -2.59 30.44 18.34
C GLY A 153 -3.08 29.85 17.02
N VAL A 154 -3.23 30.66 15.96
CA VAL A 154 -3.48 30.17 14.59
C VAL A 154 -2.13 29.99 13.90
N GLN A 155 -1.75 28.74 13.67
CA GLN A 155 -0.52 28.37 12.97
C GLN A 155 -0.63 28.69 11.47
N GLY A 156 -1.78 28.37 10.88
CA GLY A 156 -1.99 28.49 9.44
C GLY A 156 -3.44 28.36 9.01
N VAL A 157 -3.74 28.90 7.83
CA VAL A 157 -5.03 28.78 7.16
C VAL A 157 -4.85 28.18 5.78
N TYR A 158 -5.64 27.14 5.47
CA TYR A 158 -5.44 26.26 4.34
C TYR A 158 -6.73 26.07 3.55
N GLU A 159 -6.59 25.96 2.23
CA GLU A 159 -7.72 25.67 1.37
C GLU A 159 -8.21 24.24 1.63
N ASN A 160 -9.53 24.08 1.75
CA ASN A 160 -10.14 22.76 1.85
C ASN A 160 -10.23 22.12 0.45
N VAL A 161 -9.07 21.80 -0.13
CA VAL A 161 -8.98 21.34 -1.52
C VAL A 161 -9.73 20.03 -1.73
N THR A 162 -10.36 19.92 -2.89
CA THR A 162 -11.04 18.70 -3.33
C THR A 162 -10.04 17.63 -3.72
N VAL A 163 -10.28 16.42 -3.25
CA VAL A 163 -9.51 15.22 -3.60
C VAL A 163 -10.44 14.18 -4.22
N LYS A 164 -9.93 13.40 -5.17
CA LYS A 164 -10.69 12.41 -5.96
C LYS A 164 -10.14 10.99 -5.72
N PRO A 165 -10.95 9.94 -5.89
CA PRO A 165 -10.41 8.57 -5.91
C PRO A 165 -9.52 8.37 -7.14
N HIS A 166 -8.44 7.62 -7.00
CA HIS A 166 -7.53 7.31 -8.13
C HIS A 166 -8.03 6.09 -8.93
N MET A 167 -9.08 6.28 -9.73
CA MET A 167 -9.60 5.22 -10.61
C MET A 167 -9.13 5.34 -12.07
N SER A 168 -8.99 4.20 -12.75
CA SER A 168 -8.95 4.12 -14.20
C SER A 168 -10.02 3.12 -14.67
N ILE A 169 -10.89 3.54 -15.59
CA ILE A 169 -11.92 2.66 -16.15
C ILE A 169 -11.24 1.69 -17.11
N SER A 170 -11.50 0.39 -16.96
CA SER A 170 -11.01 -0.66 -17.87
C SER A 170 -12.02 -1.79 -18.00
N ASN A 171 -12.14 -2.40 -19.19
CA ASN A 171 -12.97 -3.59 -19.41
C ASN A 171 -12.31 -4.85 -18.79
N PRO A 172 -13.10 -5.81 -18.28
CA PRO A 172 -12.57 -6.95 -17.53
C PRO A 172 -12.01 -8.06 -18.42
N MET A 173 -10.68 -8.31 -18.40
CA MET A 173 -10.06 -9.60 -18.81
C MET A 173 -8.84 -10.02 -17.96
N ILE A 174 -8.81 -11.31 -17.59
CA ILE A 174 -7.68 -12.15 -17.10
C ILE A 174 -7.45 -12.27 -15.57
N HIS A 175 -7.00 -13.46 -15.18
CA HIS A 175 -6.88 -14.05 -13.84
C HIS A 175 -5.83 -13.39 -12.94
N GLN A 176 -6.12 -13.42 -11.65
CA GLN A 176 -5.34 -12.79 -10.59
C GLN A 176 -4.44 -13.83 -9.91
N THR A 177 -3.20 -13.44 -9.62
CA THR A 177 -2.24 -14.25 -8.87
C THR A 177 -2.37 -13.95 -7.38
N SER A 178 -2.64 -14.98 -6.59
CA SER A 178 -2.47 -14.99 -5.14
C SER A 178 -1.06 -15.47 -4.82
N ALA A 179 -0.26 -14.69 -4.11
CA ALA A 179 0.79 -15.28 -3.28
C ALA A 179 0.13 -16.29 -2.32
N PRO A 180 0.74 -17.43 -2.02
CA PRO A 180 0.08 -18.49 -1.27
C PRO A 180 -0.28 -18.00 0.14
N ALA A 181 -1.60 -17.98 0.41
CA ALA A 181 -2.26 -17.65 1.67
C ALA A 181 -1.90 -18.54 2.87
N SER A 182 -0.81 -19.32 2.79
CA SER A 182 -0.44 -20.37 3.73
C SER A 182 0.68 -20.01 4.71
N LEU A 183 1.34 -18.86 4.56
CA LEU A 183 2.56 -18.55 5.32
C LEU A 183 2.37 -17.60 6.50
N HIS A 184 1.84 -16.41 6.23
CA HIS A 184 1.46 -15.41 7.20
C HIS A 184 0.15 -14.80 6.72
N LYS A 185 -0.73 -14.49 7.66
CA LYS A 185 -2.09 -14.05 7.31
C LYS A 185 -2.43 -12.67 7.84
N GLY A 186 -1.55 -12.04 8.64
CA GLY A 186 -1.83 -10.72 9.21
C GLY A 186 -2.69 -10.76 10.48
N ASN A 187 -2.76 -11.92 11.16
CA ASN A 187 -3.56 -12.07 12.37
C ASN A 187 -3.15 -11.05 13.44
N GLY A 188 -4.14 -10.51 14.16
CA GLY A 188 -3.94 -9.51 15.20
C GLY A 188 -3.63 -8.10 14.68
N THR A 189 -3.65 -7.87 13.36
CA THR A 189 -3.45 -6.54 12.76
C THR A 189 -4.74 -5.98 12.15
N THR A 190 -4.80 -4.66 12.02
CA THR A 190 -5.87 -3.96 11.30
C THR A 190 -5.30 -3.01 10.25
N VAL A 191 -5.89 -2.98 9.05
CA VAL A 191 -5.63 -1.95 8.04
C VAL A 191 -6.81 -1.00 7.97
N ALA A 192 -6.55 0.30 8.12
CA ALA A 192 -7.55 1.32 7.86
C ALA A 192 -7.58 1.65 6.36
N VAL A 193 -8.77 1.67 5.76
CA VAL A 193 -8.98 1.98 4.35
C VAL A 193 -9.81 3.26 4.28
N ILE A 194 -9.19 4.36 3.86
CA ILE A 194 -9.83 5.67 3.68
C ILE A 194 -10.27 5.76 2.22
N ASP A 195 -11.56 5.56 1.98
CA ASP A 195 -12.12 5.40 0.62
C ASP A 195 -13.64 5.71 0.60
N THR A 196 -14.37 5.31 -0.44
CA THR A 196 -15.82 5.53 -0.64
C THR A 196 -16.71 4.62 0.21
N GLY A 197 -16.19 4.10 1.32
CA GLY A 197 -16.82 3.05 2.12
C GLY A 197 -16.51 1.64 1.62
N THR A 198 -17.27 0.66 2.07
CA THR A 198 -17.08 -0.77 1.76
C THR A 198 -18.40 -1.53 1.90
N ASP A 199 -18.77 -2.28 0.88
CA ASP A 199 -19.81 -3.29 0.98
C ASP A 199 -19.25 -4.56 1.64
N TYR A 200 -19.39 -4.63 2.97
CA TYR A 200 -18.88 -5.76 3.77
C TYR A 200 -19.65 -7.09 3.53
N ARG A 201 -20.69 -7.09 2.69
CA ARG A 201 -21.49 -8.28 2.38
C ARG A 201 -20.90 -9.12 1.24
N VAL A 202 -19.83 -8.67 0.59
CA VAL A 202 -19.16 -9.46 -0.46
C VAL A 202 -18.38 -10.63 0.14
N ALA A 203 -18.20 -11.68 -0.67
CA ALA A 203 -17.61 -12.96 -0.24
C ALA A 203 -16.17 -12.80 0.27
N ASP A 204 -15.40 -11.86 -0.28
CA ASP A 204 -14.02 -11.53 0.13
C ASP A 204 -13.90 -11.21 1.63
N PHE A 205 -14.99 -10.74 2.27
CA PHE A 205 -15.02 -10.40 3.69
C PHE A 205 -15.72 -11.44 4.57
N GLY A 206 -16.21 -12.54 3.98
CA GLY A 206 -17.01 -13.56 4.65
C GLY A 206 -18.52 -13.33 4.58
N SER A 207 -19.00 -12.51 3.63
CA SER A 207 -20.43 -12.22 3.42
C SER A 207 -21.15 -11.71 4.67
N CYS A 208 -20.57 -10.70 5.31
CA CYS A 208 -21.00 -10.27 6.64
C CYS A 208 -22.39 -9.62 6.64
N ALA A 209 -23.20 -9.92 7.66
CA ALA A 209 -24.45 -9.20 7.91
C ALA A 209 -24.23 -7.79 8.50
N ALA A 210 -23.15 -7.61 9.27
CA ALA A 210 -22.74 -6.35 9.87
C ALA A 210 -21.21 -6.34 10.10
N PRO A 211 -20.59 -5.16 10.23
CA PRO A 211 -19.20 -5.04 10.68
C PRO A 211 -19.01 -5.56 12.11
N GLY A 212 -17.78 -6.00 12.43
CA GLY A 212 -17.42 -6.50 13.75
C GLY A 212 -17.57 -8.02 13.90
N GLY A 213 -17.41 -8.53 15.13
CA GLY A 213 -17.46 -9.99 15.37
C GLY A 213 -16.46 -10.75 14.49
N SER A 214 -16.94 -11.80 13.80
CA SER A 214 -16.17 -12.58 12.82
C SER A 214 -16.02 -11.90 11.45
N CYS A 215 -16.70 -10.76 11.20
CA CYS A 215 -16.58 -10.05 9.94
C CYS A 215 -15.17 -9.50 9.74
N ARG A 216 -14.61 -9.68 8.54
CA ARG A 216 -13.28 -9.12 8.22
C ARG A 216 -13.26 -7.61 8.30
N VAL A 217 -14.34 -6.97 7.84
CA VAL A 217 -14.61 -5.56 8.10
C VAL A 217 -15.02 -5.43 9.55
N SER A 218 -14.07 -5.04 10.39
CA SER A 218 -14.24 -4.87 11.83
C SER A 218 -15.05 -3.64 12.17
N HIS A 219 -14.87 -2.58 11.40
CA HIS A 219 -15.47 -1.28 11.58
C HIS A 219 -15.80 -0.71 10.22
N ALA A 220 -16.95 -0.05 10.14
CA ALA A 220 -17.40 0.69 8.98
C ALA A 220 -17.92 2.03 9.50
N VAL A 221 -17.19 3.10 9.24
CA VAL A 221 -17.45 4.43 9.79
C VAL A 221 -17.48 5.46 8.68
N SER A 222 -18.33 6.47 8.79
CA SER A 222 -18.33 7.61 7.86
C SER A 222 -17.76 8.83 8.54
N VAL A 223 -16.85 9.50 7.85
CA VAL A 223 -16.42 10.87 8.13
C VAL A 223 -16.89 11.86 7.05
N ALA A 224 -17.68 11.36 6.09
CA ALA A 224 -18.41 12.14 5.10
C ALA A 224 -19.57 12.92 5.75
N ASP A 225 -20.26 13.76 4.97
CA ASP A 225 -21.39 14.55 5.49
C ASP A 225 -22.65 13.69 5.63
N THR A 226 -22.64 12.49 5.05
CA THR A 226 -23.72 11.52 5.10
C THR A 226 -23.38 10.32 6.00
N PRO A 227 -24.40 9.67 6.62
CA PRO A 227 -24.19 8.43 7.34
C PRO A 227 -23.54 7.36 6.46
N TYR A 228 -22.84 6.42 7.08
CA TYR A 228 -22.21 5.33 6.34
C TYR A 228 -23.25 4.57 5.51
N THR A 229 -22.99 4.43 4.22
CA THR A 229 -23.78 3.60 3.32
C THR A 229 -22.91 2.52 2.70
N LEU A 230 -23.54 1.41 2.32
CA LEU A 230 -22.83 0.34 1.62
C LEU A 230 -22.36 0.87 0.26
N ASP A 231 -21.09 0.59 -0.06
CA ASP A 231 -20.42 1.17 -1.23
C ASP A 231 -20.96 0.57 -2.55
N SER A 232 -21.99 1.25 -3.07
CA SER A 232 -22.69 0.90 -4.31
C SER A 232 -21.86 1.09 -5.58
N LYS A 233 -20.78 1.87 -5.53
CA LYS A 233 -19.82 2.05 -6.64
C LYS A 233 -18.64 1.09 -6.53
N SER A 234 -18.46 0.51 -5.35
CA SER A 234 -17.55 -0.60 -5.04
C SER A 234 -16.06 -0.29 -5.25
N HIS A 235 -15.67 0.99 -5.33
CA HIS A 235 -14.25 1.36 -5.37
C HIS A 235 -13.58 1.03 -4.04
N GLY A 236 -14.07 1.58 -2.93
CA GLY A 236 -13.60 1.25 -1.60
C GLY A 236 -13.79 -0.22 -1.24
N THR A 237 -14.87 -0.86 -1.70
CA THR A 237 -15.06 -2.33 -1.61
C THR A 237 -13.92 -3.10 -2.28
N ASN A 238 -13.56 -2.75 -3.52
CA ASN A 238 -12.48 -3.39 -4.26
C ASN A 238 -11.12 -3.17 -3.57
N VAL A 239 -10.83 -1.94 -3.14
CA VAL A 239 -9.60 -1.58 -2.42
C VAL A 239 -9.47 -2.39 -1.12
N ALA A 240 -10.52 -2.43 -0.30
CA ALA A 240 -10.54 -3.22 0.94
C ALA A 240 -10.40 -4.73 0.69
N ALA A 241 -11.01 -5.24 -0.38
CA ALA A 241 -10.91 -6.65 -0.74
C ALA A 241 -9.49 -7.05 -1.18
N ILE A 242 -8.72 -6.15 -1.81
CA ILE A 242 -7.30 -6.39 -2.12
C ILE A 242 -6.47 -6.52 -0.84
N VAL A 243 -6.74 -5.67 0.17
CA VAL A 243 -6.09 -5.83 1.48
C VAL A 243 -6.42 -7.20 2.08
N ALA A 244 -7.69 -7.60 2.03
CA ALA A 244 -8.16 -8.89 2.53
C ALA A 244 -7.55 -10.09 1.79
N SER A 245 -7.23 -9.95 0.50
CA SER A 245 -6.63 -11.03 -0.29
C SER A 245 -5.13 -11.17 0.00
N VAL A 246 -4.41 -10.07 0.20
CA VAL A 246 -2.98 -10.09 0.55
C VAL A 246 -2.75 -10.54 1.99
N ALA A 247 -3.58 -10.09 2.94
CA ALA A 247 -3.48 -10.48 4.35
C ALA A 247 -4.76 -11.17 4.83
N PRO A 248 -4.90 -12.51 4.63
CA PRO A 248 -6.17 -13.20 4.83
C PRO A 248 -6.74 -13.30 6.25
N GLU A 249 -6.07 -12.79 7.27
CA GLU A 249 -6.53 -12.72 8.66
C GLU A 249 -6.37 -11.31 9.25
N THR A 250 -5.93 -10.32 8.46
CA THR A 250 -6.00 -8.92 8.89
C THR A 250 -7.46 -8.49 9.01
N ARG A 251 -7.74 -7.68 10.02
CA ARG A 251 -9.00 -6.94 10.10
C ARG A 251 -8.94 -5.69 9.22
N ILE A 252 -10.10 -5.21 8.80
CA ILE A 252 -10.25 -3.98 8.02
C ILE A 252 -11.08 -2.98 8.84
N ALA A 253 -10.62 -1.73 8.90
CA ALA A 253 -11.42 -0.59 9.33
C ALA A 253 -11.75 0.25 8.09
N ALA A 254 -12.97 0.11 7.58
CA ALA A 254 -13.46 0.85 6.42
C ALA A 254 -13.91 2.25 6.87
N ILE A 255 -13.30 3.28 6.31
CA ILE A 255 -13.59 4.68 6.61
C ILE A 255 -14.11 5.33 5.33
N ASP A 256 -15.42 5.57 5.28
CA ASP A 256 -16.06 6.32 4.21
C ASP A 256 -15.75 7.81 4.38
N ALA A 257 -14.97 8.35 3.45
CA ALA A 257 -14.56 9.75 3.44
C ALA A 257 -15.13 10.53 2.25
N PHE A 258 -15.99 9.95 1.43
CA PHE A 258 -16.46 10.55 0.18
C PHE A 258 -17.95 10.87 0.22
N ASP A 259 -18.31 11.99 -0.39
CA ASP A 259 -19.69 12.35 -0.66
C ASP A 259 -19.98 12.22 -2.15
N LEU A 260 -21.24 11.87 -2.44
CA LEU A 260 -21.79 11.93 -3.77
C LEU A 260 -22.24 13.36 -4.07
N VAL A 261 -21.61 13.99 -5.05
CA VAL A 261 -21.99 15.32 -5.53
C VAL A 261 -22.40 15.27 -7.00
N MET A 262 -23.32 16.15 -7.37
CA MET A 262 -23.74 16.33 -8.76
C MET A 262 -22.79 17.30 -9.46
N GLU A 263 -22.07 16.83 -10.47
CA GLU A 263 -21.22 17.64 -11.36
C GLU A 263 -21.55 17.32 -12.81
N ASP A 264 -21.79 18.34 -13.64
CA ASP A 264 -22.15 18.18 -15.06
C ASP A 264 -23.25 17.13 -15.30
N ASN A 265 -24.28 17.15 -14.43
CA ASN A 265 -25.40 16.21 -14.43
C ASN A 265 -25.01 14.73 -14.19
N LYS A 266 -23.86 14.48 -13.55
CA LYS A 266 -23.36 13.15 -13.16
C LYS A 266 -23.06 13.11 -11.65
N LEU A 267 -23.36 11.98 -11.01
CA LEU A 267 -22.97 11.73 -9.62
C LEU A 267 -21.51 11.30 -9.56
N VAL A 268 -20.67 12.10 -8.92
CA VAL A 268 -19.23 11.85 -8.77
C VAL A 268 -18.85 11.82 -7.29
N ASP A 269 -17.89 10.96 -6.94
CA ASP A 269 -17.37 10.90 -5.58
C ASP A 269 -16.35 12.04 -5.38
N ARG A 270 -16.52 12.77 -4.29
CA ARG A 270 -15.60 13.82 -3.87
C ARG A 270 -15.30 13.69 -2.39
N THR A 271 -14.03 13.85 -2.05
CA THR A 271 -13.62 14.10 -0.67
C THR A 271 -12.89 15.43 -0.61
N SER A 272 -12.60 15.88 0.61
CA SER A 272 -11.89 17.12 0.87
C SER A 272 -10.67 16.84 1.73
N ALA A 273 -9.68 17.74 1.66
CA ALA A 273 -8.51 17.67 2.52
C ALA A 273 -8.90 17.56 4.00
N TYR A 274 -9.95 18.26 4.43
CA TYR A 274 -10.48 18.17 5.79
C TYR A 274 -11.00 16.77 6.15
N LYS A 275 -11.79 16.15 5.27
CA LYS A 275 -12.35 14.81 5.49
C LYS A 275 -11.27 13.72 5.55
N VAL A 276 -10.22 13.84 4.75
CA VAL A 276 -9.06 12.94 4.86
C VAL A 276 -8.37 13.07 6.22
N SER A 277 -8.16 14.28 6.75
CA SER A 277 -7.63 14.41 8.13
C SER A 277 -8.60 13.93 9.18
N LYS A 278 -9.92 14.07 8.98
CA LYS A 278 -10.92 13.52 9.89
C LYS A 278 -10.87 12.00 9.96
N ALA A 279 -10.63 11.34 8.82
CA ALA A 279 -10.35 9.90 8.78
C ALA A 279 -9.06 9.55 9.53
N VAL A 280 -7.98 10.33 9.35
CA VAL A 280 -6.74 10.16 10.10
C VAL A 280 -6.95 10.36 11.61
N ASP A 281 -7.72 11.36 12.01
CA ASP A 281 -8.07 11.64 13.40
C ASP A 281 -8.75 10.43 14.06
N TRP A 282 -9.69 9.79 13.33
CA TRP A 282 -10.34 8.56 13.75
C TRP A 282 -9.35 7.40 13.89
N ILE A 283 -8.40 7.25 12.96
CA ILE A 283 -7.34 6.23 13.05
C ILE A 283 -6.50 6.45 14.30
N LEU A 284 -6.07 7.67 14.59
CA LEU A 284 -5.29 7.99 15.78
C LEU A 284 -6.04 7.66 17.07
N ALA A 285 -7.34 7.96 17.12
CA ALA A 285 -8.18 7.63 18.27
C ALA A 285 -8.32 6.11 18.51
N ASN A 286 -8.30 5.31 17.44
CA ASN A 286 -8.58 3.87 17.48
C ASN A 286 -7.34 2.99 17.31
N LYS A 287 -6.16 3.59 17.08
CA LYS A 287 -4.90 2.89 16.81
C LYS A 287 -4.62 1.79 17.83
N THR A 288 -4.63 2.13 19.11
CA THR A 288 -4.29 1.19 20.19
C THR A 288 -5.32 0.07 20.30
N ALA A 289 -6.61 0.40 20.29
CA ALA A 289 -7.70 -0.56 20.48
C ALA A 289 -7.82 -1.55 19.33
N LEU A 290 -7.55 -1.12 18.10
CA LEU A 290 -7.70 -1.96 16.90
C LEU A 290 -6.39 -2.51 16.36
N ASN A 291 -5.25 -2.15 16.97
CA ASN A 291 -3.92 -2.40 16.41
C ASN A 291 -3.82 -2.04 14.91
N ILE A 292 -4.15 -0.80 14.57
CA ILE A 292 -4.08 -0.33 13.17
C ILE A 292 -2.62 -0.23 12.75
N VAL A 293 -2.18 -0.92 11.71
CA VAL A 293 -0.75 -0.97 11.32
C VAL A 293 -0.44 -0.20 10.04
N ALA A 294 -1.45 -0.02 9.19
CA ALA A 294 -1.36 0.74 7.96
C ALA A 294 -2.64 1.55 7.72
N ALA A 295 -2.49 2.68 7.03
CA ALA A 295 -3.59 3.49 6.52
C ALA A 295 -3.47 3.58 5.00
N ASN A 296 -4.36 2.91 4.28
CA ASN A 296 -4.44 2.96 2.83
C ASN A 296 -5.27 4.17 2.38
N MET A 297 -4.72 4.96 1.47
CA MET A 297 -5.36 6.12 0.86
C MET A 297 -5.30 5.99 -0.67
N SER A 298 -6.40 5.52 -1.26
CA SER A 298 -6.53 5.29 -2.70
C SER A 298 -7.12 6.53 -3.41
N LEU A 299 -6.52 7.68 -3.14
CA LEU A 299 -7.04 9.00 -3.48
C LEU A 299 -5.91 10.02 -3.66
N GLY A 300 -6.21 11.11 -4.36
CA GLY A 300 -5.28 12.22 -4.48
C GLY A 300 -5.64 13.22 -5.58
N GLY A 301 -4.72 14.15 -5.80
CA GLY A 301 -4.81 15.14 -6.86
C GLY A 301 -3.54 15.98 -6.99
N GLY A 302 -3.53 16.87 -7.98
CA GLY A 302 -2.38 17.72 -8.28
C GLY A 302 -1.24 17.00 -9.00
N LYS A 303 -0.19 17.77 -9.31
CA LYS A 303 0.99 17.34 -10.07
C LYS A 303 2.25 17.82 -9.36
N TYR A 304 3.00 16.89 -8.76
CA TYR A 304 4.21 17.19 -8.00
C TYR A 304 5.41 16.43 -8.54
N THR A 305 6.40 17.15 -9.09
CA THR A 305 7.60 16.57 -9.72
C THR A 305 8.70 16.16 -8.72
N SER A 306 8.49 16.45 -7.44
CA SER A 306 9.37 16.11 -6.33
C SER A 306 8.54 15.87 -5.06
N ALA A 307 9.19 15.54 -3.95
CA ALA A 307 8.52 15.45 -2.66
C ALA A 307 7.82 16.78 -2.34
N CYS A 308 6.59 16.70 -1.83
CA CYS A 308 5.80 17.86 -1.47
C CYS A 308 6.48 18.65 -0.32
N PRO A 309 6.55 19.99 -0.41
CA PRO A 309 7.04 20.81 0.70
C PRO A 309 6.21 20.56 1.96
N ALA A 310 6.87 20.23 3.08
CA ALA A 310 6.18 19.85 4.31
C ALA A 310 6.14 20.98 5.38
N THR A 311 6.78 22.12 5.11
CA THR A 311 7.01 23.16 6.12
C THR A 311 6.55 24.55 5.71
N THR A 312 6.04 24.73 4.48
CA THR A 312 5.58 26.03 4.01
C THR A 312 4.20 26.34 4.59
N PRO A 313 4.04 27.36 5.46
CA PRO A 313 2.74 27.64 6.07
C PRO A 313 1.67 27.99 5.02
N GLY A 314 0.43 27.59 5.29
CA GLY A 314 -0.73 27.91 4.45
C GLY A 314 -0.81 27.15 3.12
N THR A 315 0.04 26.15 2.87
CA THR A 315 -0.05 25.28 1.68
C THR A 315 -0.68 23.93 2.01
N SER A 316 -1.49 23.39 1.09
CA SER A 316 -2.17 22.10 1.28
C SER A 316 -1.19 20.95 1.54
N GLU A 317 0.04 21.06 1.08
CA GLU A 317 1.13 20.10 1.29
C GLU A 317 1.54 20.02 2.77
N THR A 318 1.76 21.15 3.42
CA THR A 318 2.05 21.21 4.87
C THR A 318 0.90 20.66 5.69
N TYR A 319 -0.33 20.92 5.26
CA TYR A 319 -1.52 20.36 5.89
C TYR A 319 -1.55 18.83 5.84
N PHE A 320 -1.34 18.22 4.66
CA PHE A 320 -1.27 16.75 4.56
C PHE A 320 -0.03 16.18 5.28
N ALA A 321 1.08 16.90 5.32
CA ALA A 321 2.28 16.50 6.07
C ALA A 321 2.00 16.31 7.57
N MET A 322 1.12 17.12 8.17
CA MET A 322 0.72 16.96 9.57
C MET A 322 -0.08 15.67 9.79
N ALA A 323 -1.04 15.37 8.90
CA ALA A 323 -1.81 14.12 8.98
C ALA A 323 -0.92 12.87 8.78
N ILE A 324 -0.03 12.90 7.78
CA ILE A 324 0.92 11.81 7.48
C ILE A 324 1.91 11.62 8.64
N SER A 325 2.44 12.70 9.22
CA SER A 325 3.33 12.64 10.37
C SER A 325 2.62 12.11 11.61
N GLY A 326 1.36 12.49 11.84
CA GLY A 326 0.53 11.94 12.92
C GLY A 326 0.41 10.42 12.84
N LEU A 327 0.13 9.87 11.66
CA LEU A 327 0.10 8.41 11.45
C LEU A 327 1.46 7.76 11.76
N ARG A 328 2.56 8.29 11.22
CA ARG A 328 3.90 7.74 11.47
C ARG A 328 4.28 7.78 12.95
N ASN A 329 4.00 8.90 13.63
CA ASN A 329 4.25 9.06 15.06
C ASN A 329 3.42 8.09 15.91
N ALA A 330 2.27 7.65 15.40
CA ALA A 330 1.43 6.60 15.98
C ALA A 330 1.84 5.17 15.55
N ASN A 331 2.97 5.01 14.86
CA ASN A 331 3.45 3.75 14.30
C ASN A 331 2.43 3.10 13.32
N VAL A 332 1.77 3.93 12.51
CA VAL A 332 0.91 3.54 11.39
C VAL A 332 1.58 3.95 10.10
N LEU A 333 1.77 3.02 9.16
CA LEU A 333 2.39 3.36 7.87
C LEU A 333 1.34 3.90 6.88
N PRO A 334 1.47 5.15 6.37
CA PRO A 334 0.57 5.68 5.36
C PRO A 334 0.96 5.19 3.98
N ILE A 335 0.04 4.51 3.31
CA ILE A 335 0.21 3.92 1.98
C ILE A 335 -0.72 4.67 1.02
N VAL A 336 -0.15 5.32 0.00
CA VAL A 336 -0.90 6.27 -0.82
C VAL A 336 -0.67 6.00 -2.30
N SER A 337 -1.75 5.96 -3.09
CA SER A 337 -1.67 5.74 -4.52
C SER A 337 -1.09 6.96 -5.26
N ALA A 338 -0.20 6.72 -6.24
CA ALA A 338 0.57 7.77 -6.90
C ALA A 338 -0.24 8.69 -7.85
N GLY A 339 -1.41 8.23 -8.29
CA GLY A 339 -2.28 8.92 -9.25
C GLY A 339 -2.27 8.28 -10.64
N ASN A 340 -3.28 8.62 -11.45
CA ASN A 340 -3.60 7.95 -12.72
C ASN A 340 -3.63 8.91 -13.92
N ASP A 341 -2.91 10.03 -13.84
CA ASP A 341 -2.95 11.10 -14.85
C ASP A 341 -1.85 10.91 -15.92
N ALA A 342 -1.23 9.72 -15.97
CA ALA A 342 -0.13 9.33 -16.88
C ALA A 342 1.11 10.24 -16.79
N TYR A 343 1.33 10.91 -15.65
CA TYR A 343 2.52 11.73 -15.46
C TYR A 343 3.78 10.87 -15.47
N THR A 344 4.77 11.29 -16.25
CA THR A 344 6.08 10.63 -16.36
C THR A 344 7.14 11.29 -15.51
N ASP A 345 6.82 12.35 -14.79
CA ASP A 345 7.75 13.10 -13.93
C ASP A 345 7.17 13.50 -12.57
N ALA A 346 5.89 13.20 -12.31
CA ALA A 346 5.16 13.68 -11.15
C ALA A 346 4.25 12.62 -10.51
N ILE A 347 3.95 12.81 -9.23
CA ILE A 347 2.94 12.08 -8.46
C ILE A 347 1.95 13.05 -7.82
N SER A 348 0.81 12.53 -7.34
CA SER A 348 -0.25 13.33 -6.72
C SER A 348 -0.02 13.52 -5.21
N MET A 349 -0.67 14.52 -4.62
CA MET A 349 -0.81 14.66 -3.17
C MET A 349 -2.02 13.82 -2.71
N PRO A 350 -1.95 13.09 -1.57
CA PRO A 350 -0.89 13.11 -0.57
C PRO A 350 0.32 12.20 -0.84
N ALA A 351 0.39 11.47 -1.95
CA ALA A 351 1.48 10.52 -2.22
C ALA A 351 2.87 11.17 -2.27
N CYS A 352 2.97 12.43 -2.72
CA CYS A 352 4.20 13.21 -2.68
C CYS A 352 4.70 13.59 -1.27
N THR A 353 3.87 13.42 -0.24
CA THR A 353 4.16 13.94 1.11
C THR A 353 5.27 13.11 1.77
N PRO A 354 6.32 13.75 2.34
CA PRO A 354 7.34 13.02 3.09
C PRO A 354 6.75 12.09 4.15
N GLY A 355 7.22 10.85 4.17
CA GLY A 355 6.73 9.80 5.08
C GLY A 355 5.58 8.96 4.53
N ALA A 356 4.93 9.36 3.44
CA ALA A 356 4.01 8.48 2.70
C ALA A 356 4.78 7.45 1.87
N ILE A 357 4.27 6.22 1.83
CA ILE A 357 4.71 5.21 0.86
C ILE A 357 3.88 5.41 -0.41
N SER A 358 4.48 6.01 -1.44
CA SER A 358 3.81 6.28 -2.71
C SER A 358 3.89 5.08 -3.65
N VAL A 359 2.73 4.67 -4.17
CA VAL A 359 2.58 3.40 -4.89
C VAL A 359 2.09 3.60 -6.32
N GLY A 360 2.92 3.22 -7.29
CA GLY A 360 2.59 3.18 -8.71
C GLY A 360 2.02 1.82 -9.14
N ALA A 361 1.46 1.74 -10.34
CA ALA A 361 0.76 0.55 -10.82
C ALA A 361 1.51 -0.22 -11.91
N LEU A 362 1.56 -1.55 -11.76
CA LEU A 362 2.02 -2.49 -12.78
C LEU A 362 0.89 -3.35 -13.32
N TYR A 363 1.11 -3.90 -14.52
CA TYR A 363 0.39 -5.08 -15.00
C TYR A 363 0.83 -6.34 -14.26
N THR A 364 -0.13 -7.20 -13.92
CA THR A 364 0.10 -8.48 -13.24
C THR A 364 0.38 -9.64 -14.17
N ALA A 365 0.04 -9.49 -15.45
CA ALA A 365 0.24 -10.50 -16.46
C ALA A 365 0.38 -9.82 -17.83
N SER A 366 1.05 -10.51 -18.74
CA SER A 366 0.92 -10.21 -20.16
C SER A 366 -0.54 -10.45 -20.56
N TRP A 367 -1.11 -9.53 -21.34
CA TRP A 367 -2.48 -9.69 -21.84
C TRP A 367 -2.50 -9.44 -23.34
N ASN A 368 -3.34 -10.21 -24.04
CA ASN A 368 -3.72 -9.92 -25.42
C ASN A 368 -5.14 -9.36 -25.43
N SER A 369 -5.33 -8.25 -26.14
CA SER A 369 -6.67 -7.74 -26.37
C SER A 369 -7.40 -8.66 -27.34
N THR A 370 -8.68 -8.94 -27.08
CA THR A 370 -9.60 -9.48 -28.09
C THR A 370 -10.02 -8.42 -29.11
N THR A 371 -9.81 -7.13 -28.83
CA THR A 371 -9.96 -6.04 -29.79
C THR A 371 -8.65 -5.82 -30.53
N SER A 372 -8.70 -5.53 -31.83
CA SER A 372 -7.51 -5.40 -32.68
C SER A 372 -6.58 -4.21 -32.33
N SER A 373 -6.94 -3.34 -31.38
CA SER A 373 -6.24 -2.06 -31.12
C SER A 373 -5.51 -1.96 -29.77
N GLY A 374 -6.07 -2.37 -28.63
CA GLY A 374 -5.45 -2.17 -27.30
C GLY A 374 -6.46 -1.71 -26.22
N PHE A 375 -5.96 -1.17 -25.10
CA PHE A 375 -6.78 -0.58 -24.02
C PHE A 375 -6.53 0.92 -23.85
N SER A 376 -7.61 1.70 -23.86
CA SER A 376 -7.64 3.11 -23.48
C SER A 376 -8.03 3.26 -22.02
N TYR A 377 -7.30 4.07 -21.27
CA TYR A 377 -7.64 4.41 -19.89
C TYR A 377 -8.08 5.87 -19.78
N GLY A 378 -9.10 6.11 -18.98
CA GLY A 378 -9.68 7.45 -18.76
C GLY A 378 -11.11 7.56 -19.27
N PRO A 379 -11.68 8.77 -19.27
CA PRO A 379 -13.02 9.01 -19.79
C PRO A 379 -13.16 8.61 -21.27
N GLU A 380 -14.32 8.08 -21.63
CA GLU A 380 -14.66 7.81 -23.03
C GLU A 380 -14.56 9.10 -23.86
N GLY A 381 -13.86 9.04 -24.99
CA GLY A 381 -13.61 10.19 -25.87
C GLY A 381 -12.46 11.13 -25.45
N ALA A 382 -11.87 10.95 -24.26
CA ALA A 382 -10.71 11.71 -23.81
C ALA A 382 -9.76 10.82 -22.98
N PRO A 383 -9.15 9.79 -23.59
CA PRO A 383 -8.29 8.87 -22.87
C PRO A 383 -7.04 9.60 -22.35
N VAL A 384 -6.68 9.30 -21.11
CA VAL A 384 -5.47 9.78 -20.46
C VAL A 384 -4.24 9.07 -21.05
N CYS A 385 -4.38 7.78 -21.36
CA CYS A 385 -3.33 7.02 -22.03
C CYS A 385 -3.91 5.81 -22.79
N PHE A 386 -3.06 5.21 -23.63
CA PHE A 386 -3.38 4.04 -24.43
C PHE A 386 -2.23 3.04 -24.38
N ASP A 387 -2.56 1.77 -24.15
CA ASP A 387 -1.65 0.64 -24.27
C ASP A 387 -2.10 -0.24 -25.46
N ALA A 388 -1.27 -0.29 -26.51
CA ALA A 388 -1.57 -1.07 -27.71
C ALA A 388 -1.52 -2.59 -27.46
N ASN A 389 -2.24 -3.37 -28.27
CA ASN A 389 -2.24 -4.84 -28.16
C ASN A 389 -0.83 -5.42 -28.31
N GLY A 390 -0.46 -6.41 -27.49
CA GLY A 390 0.89 -7.00 -27.46
C GLY A 390 2.00 -6.15 -26.81
N THR A 391 1.69 -4.93 -26.38
CA THR A 391 2.65 -4.03 -25.69
C THR A 391 2.83 -4.35 -24.20
N PRO A 392 1.81 -4.81 -23.45
CA PRO A 392 1.95 -5.03 -22.00
C PRO A 392 2.51 -6.42 -21.68
N ALA A 393 3.75 -6.45 -21.20
CA ALA A 393 4.34 -7.57 -20.49
C ALA A 393 4.00 -7.49 -18.99
N ALA A 394 4.00 -8.64 -18.31
CA ALA A 394 3.96 -8.69 -16.86
C ALA A 394 5.00 -7.73 -16.25
N TYR A 395 4.63 -7.03 -15.17
CA TYR A 395 5.49 -6.06 -14.47
C TYR A 395 5.88 -4.81 -15.25
N ARG A 396 5.31 -4.58 -16.43
CA ARG A 396 5.41 -3.28 -17.10
C ARG A 396 4.60 -2.25 -16.33
N VAL A 397 5.15 -1.04 -16.21
CA VAL A 397 4.44 0.12 -15.65
C VAL A 397 3.22 0.43 -16.51
N ALA A 398 2.04 0.45 -15.89
CA ALA A 398 0.78 0.75 -16.58
C ALA A 398 0.80 2.19 -17.11
N CYS A 399 0.31 2.42 -18.34
CA CYS A 399 0.44 3.73 -18.98
C CYS A 399 -0.21 4.87 -18.19
N PHE A 400 -1.22 4.58 -17.37
CA PHE A 400 -1.92 5.57 -16.57
C PHE A 400 -1.15 5.93 -15.30
N SER A 401 -0.25 5.07 -14.82
CA SER A 401 0.43 5.26 -13.53
C SER A 401 1.27 6.53 -13.58
N ASN A 402 1.05 7.41 -12.60
CA ASN A 402 1.99 8.48 -12.32
C ASN A 402 3.36 7.90 -11.90
N SER A 403 4.43 8.60 -12.26
CA SER A 403 5.82 8.17 -12.10
C SER A 403 6.69 9.38 -11.80
N SER A 404 7.57 9.27 -10.80
CA SER A 404 8.45 10.38 -10.37
C SER A 404 9.66 9.83 -9.63
N SER A 405 10.71 10.64 -9.53
CA SER A 405 11.85 10.38 -8.63
C SER A 405 11.38 10.28 -7.16
N ALA A 406 10.27 10.90 -6.79
CA ALA A 406 9.67 10.81 -5.45
C ALA A 406 8.86 9.52 -5.21
N LEU A 407 8.59 8.71 -6.25
CA LEU A 407 7.83 7.46 -6.11
C LEU A 407 8.59 6.44 -5.24
N THR A 408 7.93 5.78 -4.29
CA THR A 408 8.56 4.79 -3.41
C THR A 408 8.72 3.44 -4.10
N LEU A 409 7.63 2.86 -4.61
CA LEU A 409 7.64 1.56 -5.27
C LEU A 409 6.45 1.37 -6.21
N TYR A 410 6.52 0.33 -7.02
CA TYR A 410 5.42 -0.16 -7.84
C TYR A 410 4.77 -1.40 -7.23
N ALA A 411 3.47 -1.59 -7.44
CA ALA A 411 2.75 -2.81 -7.06
C ALA A 411 1.68 -3.17 -8.12
N PRO A 412 1.14 -4.40 -8.10
CA PRO A 412 0.01 -4.82 -8.93
C PRO A 412 -1.16 -3.84 -8.92
N GLY A 413 -1.48 -3.19 -10.04
CA GLY A 413 -2.52 -2.15 -10.08
C GLY A 413 -3.42 -2.17 -11.31
N ALA A 414 -3.09 -2.90 -12.36
CA ALA A 414 -3.96 -3.04 -13.52
C ALA A 414 -4.66 -4.41 -13.51
N PHE A 415 -5.95 -4.42 -13.86
CA PHE A 415 -6.74 -5.64 -14.06
C PHE A 415 -6.91 -6.52 -12.81
N ILE A 416 -7.05 -5.88 -11.65
CA ILE A 416 -7.17 -6.51 -10.34
C ILE A 416 -8.64 -6.83 -10.06
N THR A 417 -8.94 -8.11 -9.77
CA THR A 417 -10.28 -8.60 -9.44
C THR A 417 -10.45 -8.70 -7.92
N ALA A 418 -11.29 -7.88 -7.30
CA ALA A 418 -11.52 -7.96 -5.86
C ALA A 418 -12.88 -7.37 -5.51
N GLY A 419 -13.53 -7.87 -4.45
CA GLY A 419 -14.82 -7.35 -4.02
C GLY A 419 -15.90 -7.46 -5.10
N GLY A 420 -15.83 -8.53 -5.91
CA GLY A 420 -16.75 -8.79 -7.02
C GLY A 420 -16.54 -7.98 -8.29
N LEU A 421 -15.57 -7.05 -8.33
CA LEU A 421 -15.29 -6.21 -9.50
C LEU A 421 -13.86 -6.34 -9.98
N LYS A 422 -13.64 -6.01 -11.24
CA LYS A 422 -12.32 -5.93 -11.85
C LYS A 422 -11.99 -4.49 -12.23
N MET A 423 -10.89 -3.97 -11.71
CA MET A 423 -10.53 -2.55 -11.81
C MET A 423 -9.04 -2.36 -12.14
N ALA A 424 -8.69 -1.17 -12.61
CA ALA A 424 -7.31 -0.75 -12.83
C ALA A 424 -7.08 0.65 -12.22
N GLY A 425 -5.91 0.85 -11.65
CA GLY A 425 -5.53 2.12 -11.03
C GLY A 425 -4.38 1.95 -10.04
N THR A 426 -3.69 3.05 -9.74
CA THR A 426 -2.80 3.10 -8.57
C THR A 426 -3.58 2.87 -7.26
N SER A 427 -4.90 3.12 -7.24
CA SER A 427 -5.81 2.72 -6.16
C SER A 427 -5.85 1.23 -5.89
N GLN A 428 -5.59 0.38 -6.89
CA GLN A 428 -5.50 -1.06 -6.73
C GLN A 428 -4.08 -1.49 -6.32
N ALA A 429 -3.06 -0.69 -6.64
CA ALA A 429 -1.67 -0.96 -6.26
C ALA A 429 -1.40 -0.69 -4.77
N ALA A 430 -1.84 0.45 -4.25
CA ALA A 430 -1.67 0.83 -2.84
C ALA A 430 -2.13 -0.25 -1.83
N PRO A 431 -3.33 -0.88 -1.96
CA PRO A 431 -3.79 -1.86 -0.98
C PRO A 431 -2.98 -3.17 -0.97
N HIS A 432 -2.24 -3.51 -2.04
CA HIS A 432 -1.30 -4.63 -1.97
C HIS A 432 -0.16 -4.35 -0.98
N VAL A 433 0.37 -3.12 -1.00
CA VAL A 433 1.41 -2.67 -0.08
C VAL A 433 0.85 -2.60 1.35
N ALA A 434 -0.36 -2.06 1.53
CA ALA A 434 -1.01 -1.99 2.85
C ALA A 434 -1.27 -3.39 3.45
N GLY A 435 -1.74 -4.34 2.64
CA GLY A 435 -1.86 -5.74 3.04
C GLY A 435 -0.51 -6.36 3.42
N THR A 436 0.56 -6.03 2.70
CA THR A 436 1.91 -6.54 3.02
C THR A 436 2.44 -5.98 4.34
N VAL A 437 2.16 -4.71 4.66
CA VAL A 437 2.45 -4.15 5.99
C VAL A 437 1.72 -4.91 7.08
N ALA A 438 0.46 -5.31 6.85
CA ALA A 438 -0.30 -6.13 7.80
C ALA A 438 0.35 -7.50 8.02
N LEU A 439 0.84 -8.14 6.96
CA LEU A 439 1.63 -9.37 7.09
C LEU A 439 2.90 -9.16 7.91
N LEU A 440 3.68 -8.12 7.60
CA LEU A 440 4.94 -7.82 8.29
C LEU A 440 4.73 -7.49 9.78
N ARG A 441 3.63 -6.80 10.09
CA ARG A 441 3.30 -6.37 11.45
C ARG A 441 2.55 -7.43 12.24
N ALA A 442 2.25 -8.58 11.64
CA ALA A 442 1.70 -9.72 12.36
C ALA A 442 2.64 -10.15 13.48
N ALA A 443 2.08 -10.66 14.57
CA ALA A 443 2.85 -11.06 15.75
C ALA A 443 3.91 -12.14 15.44
N ASP A 444 3.66 -12.96 14.41
CA ASP A 444 4.51 -14.06 13.98
C ASP A 444 5.50 -13.68 12.85
N VAL A 445 5.68 -12.38 12.57
CA VAL A 445 6.63 -11.89 11.54
C VAL A 445 7.62 -10.88 12.14
N ALA A 446 7.24 -9.60 12.21
CA ALA A 446 8.11 -8.51 12.62
C ALA A 446 7.32 -7.36 13.28
N PRO A 447 6.53 -7.65 14.35
CA PRO A 447 5.60 -6.67 14.92
C PRO A 447 6.30 -5.41 15.46
N ASN A 448 7.56 -5.55 15.89
CA ASN A 448 8.35 -4.52 16.56
C ASN A 448 9.35 -3.78 15.66
N GLU A 449 9.43 -4.09 14.36
CA GLU A 449 10.33 -3.34 13.47
C GLU A 449 9.92 -1.87 13.37
N SER A 450 10.88 -0.97 13.21
CA SER A 450 10.61 0.44 12.92
C SER A 450 9.90 0.61 11.57
N LEU A 451 9.21 1.73 11.37
CA LEU A 451 8.59 2.02 10.07
C LEU A 451 9.60 2.06 8.92
N ASP A 452 10.85 2.45 9.19
CA ASP A 452 11.92 2.48 8.18
C ASP A 452 12.41 1.08 7.83
N GLN A 453 12.50 0.17 8.80
CA GLN A 453 12.79 -1.25 8.55
C GLN A 453 11.67 -1.90 7.72
N ILE A 454 10.41 -1.63 8.06
CA ILE A 454 9.26 -2.12 7.27
C ILE A 454 9.30 -1.55 5.84
N GLN A 455 9.58 -0.24 5.69
CA GLN A 455 9.74 0.35 4.36
C GLN A 455 10.88 -0.29 3.58
N ALA A 456 12.02 -0.55 4.20
CA ALA A 456 13.14 -1.24 3.58
C ALA A 456 12.74 -2.63 3.06
N ARG A 457 11.97 -3.39 3.83
CA ARG A 457 11.39 -4.68 3.40
C ARG A 457 10.46 -4.53 2.21
N LEU A 458 9.56 -3.56 2.21
CA LEU A 458 8.63 -3.32 1.10
C LEU A 458 9.35 -2.96 -0.21
N THR A 459 10.48 -2.26 -0.11
CA THR A 459 11.32 -1.91 -1.25
C THR A 459 12.33 -2.99 -1.63
N ASN A 460 12.38 -4.10 -0.87
CA ASN A 460 13.25 -5.21 -1.20
C ASN A 460 12.60 -6.03 -2.34
N SER A 461 13.12 -5.86 -3.55
CA SER A 461 12.57 -6.52 -4.74
C SER A 461 13.14 -7.92 -4.96
N SER A 462 13.95 -8.45 -4.03
CA SER A 462 14.51 -9.81 -4.11
C SER A 462 14.88 -10.38 -2.74
N PRO A 463 14.69 -11.69 -2.49
CA PRO A 463 15.08 -12.32 -1.23
C PRO A 463 16.60 -12.36 -1.01
N THR A 464 17.40 -12.08 -2.05
CA THR A 464 18.87 -12.03 -1.99
C THR A 464 19.43 -10.61 -1.93
N GLY A 465 18.57 -9.58 -1.94
CA GLY A 465 18.97 -8.17 -1.91
C GLY A 465 19.33 -7.58 -3.29
N ALA A 466 19.17 -8.32 -4.39
CA ALA A 466 19.28 -7.77 -5.73
C ALA A 466 18.10 -6.84 -6.04
N SER A 467 18.35 -5.59 -6.42
CA SER A 467 17.28 -4.67 -6.84
C SER A 467 16.75 -5.07 -8.22
N LEU A 468 15.73 -5.93 -8.25
CA LEU A 468 14.90 -6.23 -9.43
C LEU A 468 13.92 -5.09 -9.74
N GLY A 469 14.42 -3.85 -9.69
CA GLY A 469 13.62 -2.65 -9.91
C GLY A 469 12.98 -2.66 -11.30
N VAL A 470 11.74 -2.18 -11.38
CA VAL A 470 11.02 -2.03 -12.63
C VAL A 470 11.40 -0.71 -13.27
N LYS A 471 11.89 -0.79 -14.51
CA LYS A 471 12.14 0.36 -15.36
C LYS A 471 10.84 0.83 -15.99
N ASP A 472 10.45 2.07 -15.70
CA ASP A 472 9.37 2.72 -16.43
C ASP A 472 9.84 3.04 -17.86
N TRP A 473 9.19 2.41 -18.82
CA TRP A 473 9.51 2.48 -20.23
C TRP A 473 9.30 3.88 -20.82
N ARG A 474 8.56 4.76 -20.14
CA ARG A 474 8.22 6.11 -20.61
C ARG A 474 9.29 7.14 -20.26
N ASN A 475 10.07 6.93 -19.20
CA ASN A 475 11.00 7.92 -18.65
C ASN A 475 12.34 7.35 -18.15
N ASN A 476 12.54 6.02 -18.25
CA ASN A 476 13.71 5.29 -17.77
C ASN A 476 13.94 5.29 -16.25
N LEU A 477 13.02 5.82 -15.44
CA LEU A 477 13.12 5.72 -13.98
C LEU A 477 12.98 4.27 -13.54
N VAL A 478 13.90 3.82 -12.69
CA VAL A 478 13.85 2.48 -12.09
C VAL A 478 13.39 2.63 -10.65
N LYS A 479 12.33 1.90 -10.27
CA LYS A 479 11.83 1.87 -8.89
C LYS A 479 11.62 0.44 -8.43
N PRO A 480 11.75 0.15 -7.12
CA PRO A 480 11.43 -1.16 -6.57
C PRO A 480 10.02 -1.61 -6.96
N ARG A 481 9.85 -2.92 -7.06
CA ARG A 481 8.52 -3.54 -7.12
C ARG A 481 8.25 -4.23 -5.80
N LEU A 482 7.01 -4.13 -5.31
CA LEU A 482 6.54 -4.93 -4.20
C LEU A 482 6.64 -6.42 -4.58
N ASP A 483 7.45 -7.12 -3.80
CA ASP A 483 7.49 -8.57 -3.73
C ASP A 483 7.16 -8.96 -2.30
N VAL A 484 5.97 -9.52 -2.10
CA VAL A 484 5.46 -9.90 -0.78
C VAL A 484 6.35 -10.95 -0.12
N LEU A 485 6.87 -11.91 -0.89
CA LEU A 485 7.75 -12.95 -0.36
C LEU A 485 9.10 -12.37 0.04
N SER A 486 9.66 -11.45 -0.76
CA SER A 486 10.90 -10.74 -0.43
C SER A 486 10.74 -9.80 0.76
N ALA A 487 9.58 -9.17 0.92
CA ALA A 487 9.29 -8.33 2.07
C ALA A 487 9.21 -9.18 3.35
N LEU A 488 8.48 -10.30 3.30
CA LEU A 488 8.39 -11.28 4.37
C LEU A 488 9.70 -12.05 4.58
N ALA A 489 10.60 -12.02 3.59
CA ALA A 489 11.82 -12.80 3.61
C ALA A 489 12.65 -12.43 4.84
N ASN A 490 12.79 -13.43 5.69
CA ASN A 490 13.81 -13.50 6.70
C ASN A 490 15.16 -13.85 6.02
N ALA A 491 16.28 -13.54 6.65
CA ALA A 491 17.61 -14.00 6.22
C ALA A 491 17.69 -15.53 5.96
N HIS A 492 16.73 -16.31 6.47
CA HIS A 492 16.50 -17.72 6.15
C HIS A 492 16.21 -18.04 4.67
N TYR A 493 15.74 -17.09 3.85
CA TYR A 493 15.51 -17.36 2.41
C TYR A 493 16.81 -17.65 1.68
N GLN A 494 17.90 -16.96 2.03
CA GLN A 494 19.20 -17.23 1.43
C GLN A 494 19.72 -18.62 1.80
N VAL A 495 19.56 -19.00 3.06
CA VAL A 495 19.95 -20.33 3.54
C VAL A 495 19.10 -21.41 2.89
N MET A 496 17.79 -21.21 2.74
CA MET A 496 16.97 -22.19 2.02
C MET A 496 17.29 -22.30 0.54
N GLN A 497 17.60 -21.21 -0.15
CA GLN A 497 18.10 -21.30 -1.52
C GLN A 497 19.36 -22.18 -1.58
N LYS A 498 20.29 -22.00 -0.64
CA LYS A 498 21.49 -22.83 -0.54
C LYS A 498 21.15 -24.30 -0.28
N VAL A 499 20.17 -24.62 0.58
CA VAL A 499 19.72 -26.01 0.80
C VAL A 499 19.09 -26.62 -0.46
N TYR A 500 18.24 -25.90 -1.19
CA TYR A 500 17.69 -26.35 -2.48
C TYR A 500 18.79 -26.57 -3.53
N ILE A 501 19.76 -25.66 -3.59
CA ILE A 501 20.92 -25.81 -4.48
C ILE A 501 21.72 -27.03 -4.07
N ALA A 502 22.10 -27.20 -2.80
CA ALA A 502 22.93 -28.32 -2.35
C ALA A 502 22.27 -29.66 -2.67
N TYR A 503 21.01 -29.81 -2.28
CA TYR A 503 20.33 -31.10 -2.31
C TYR A 503 19.70 -31.41 -3.67
N TYR A 504 19.05 -30.44 -4.31
CA TYR A 504 18.36 -30.64 -5.59
C TYR A 504 19.10 -30.03 -6.77
N GLY A 505 20.03 -29.10 -6.60
CA GLY A 505 20.73 -28.45 -7.71
C GLY A 505 19.87 -27.45 -8.49
N ARG A 506 18.69 -27.10 -8.00
CA ARG A 506 17.77 -26.15 -8.63
C ARG A 506 17.43 -25.00 -7.66
N PRO A 507 16.91 -23.87 -8.15
CA PRO A 507 16.27 -22.87 -7.32
C PRO A 507 15.06 -23.45 -6.58
N ALA A 508 14.78 -22.89 -5.41
CA ALA A 508 13.52 -23.14 -4.72
C ALA A 508 12.34 -22.56 -5.52
N ASP A 509 11.20 -23.25 -5.53
CA ASP A 509 9.96 -22.61 -6.00
C ASP A 509 9.47 -21.59 -4.95
N PRO A 510 8.67 -20.59 -5.34
CA PRO A 510 8.21 -19.54 -4.42
C PRO A 510 7.48 -20.11 -3.18
N GLY A 511 6.65 -21.14 -3.37
CA GLY A 511 5.89 -21.76 -2.29
C GLY A 511 6.78 -22.51 -1.30
N GLY A 512 7.65 -23.39 -1.81
CA GLY A 512 8.58 -24.18 -1.02
C GLY A 512 9.66 -23.36 -0.33
N LEU A 513 10.22 -22.34 -1.01
CA LEU A 513 11.19 -21.42 -0.41
C LEU A 513 10.62 -20.76 0.84
N ALA A 514 9.41 -20.21 0.68
CA ALA A 514 8.72 -19.50 1.71
C ALA A 514 8.36 -20.44 2.88
N PHE A 515 7.76 -21.60 2.57
CA PHE A 515 7.35 -22.60 3.56
C PHE A 515 8.52 -23.02 4.47
N TRP A 516 9.65 -23.40 3.89
CA TRP A 516 10.81 -23.87 4.65
C TRP A 516 11.53 -22.73 5.39
N ALA A 517 11.63 -21.54 4.80
CA ALA A 517 12.24 -20.40 5.48
C ALA A 517 11.46 -19.99 6.74
N VAL A 518 10.13 -20.12 6.74
CA VAL A 518 9.31 -19.88 7.94
C VAL A 518 9.41 -21.00 8.96
N ALA A 519 9.50 -22.25 8.54
CA ALA A 519 9.77 -23.35 9.46
C ALA A 519 11.07 -23.11 10.24
N LEU A 520 12.14 -22.69 9.55
CA LEU A 520 13.40 -22.30 10.15
C LEU A 520 13.25 -21.09 11.10
N PHE A 521 12.54 -20.04 10.67
CA PHE A 521 12.31 -18.87 11.52
C PHE A 521 11.58 -19.21 12.83
N ARG A 522 10.47 -19.97 12.75
CA ARG A 522 9.70 -20.38 13.94
C ARG A 522 10.51 -21.26 14.88
N GLY A 523 11.42 -22.05 14.33
CA GLY A 523 12.38 -22.84 15.08
C GLY A 523 13.56 -22.06 15.66
N ASN A 524 13.60 -20.73 15.51
CA ASN A 524 14.74 -19.88 15.88
C ASN A 524 16.06 -20.42 15.30
N ALA A 525 16.03 -20.84 14.03
CA ALA A 525 17.18 -21.36 13.35
C ALA A 525 18.20 -20.24 13.02
N PRO A 526 19.46 -20.60 12.77
CA PRO A 526 20.44 -19.64 12.28
C PRO A 526 20.25 -19.25 10.81
N THR A 527 20.76 -18.08 10.45
CA THR A 527 20.58 -17.44 9.13
C THR A 527 21.83 -17.47 8.26
N THR A 528 22.87 -18.18 8.68
CA THR A 528 24.04 -18.52 7.86
C THR A 528 24.07 -20.01 7.61
N LEU A 529 24.66 -20.44 6.48
CA LEU A 529 24.74 -21.86 6.16
C LEU A 529 25.59 -22.64 7.17
N THR A 530 26.70 -22.03 7.62
CA THR A 530 27.61 -22.62 8.60
C THR A 530 26.94 -22.81 9.96
N ASP A 531 26.21 -21.79 10.44
CA ASP A 531 25.51 -21.91 11.72
C ASP A 531 24.31 -22.85 11.63
N LEU A 532 23.60 -22.87 10.48
CA LEU A 532 22.51 -23.83 10.23
C LEU A 532 23.04 -25.27 10.26
N GLU A 533 24.20 -25.51 9.65
CA GLU A 533 24.89 -26.79 9.69
C GLU A 533 25.18 -27.21 11.14
N ALA A 534 25.77 -26.33 11.94
CA ALA A 534 26.07 -26.59 13.35
C ALA A 534 24.81 -26.84 14.19
N ALA A 535 23.71 -26.14 13.88
CA ALA A 535 22.43 -26.27 14.58
C ALA A 535 21.66 -27.57 14.24
N TYR A 536 22.05 -28.33 13.22
CA TYR A 536 21.32 -29.53 12.79
C TYR A 536 21.10 -30.56 13.92
N SER A 537 22.06 -30.73 14.82
CA SER A 537 21.96 -31.69 15.93
C SER A 537 21.21 -31.15 17.15
N THR A 538 21.03 -29.83 17.26
CA THR A 538 20.51 -29.17 18.46
C THR A 538 19.19 -28.44 18.25
N ASN A 539 18.82 -28.14 17.00
CA ASN A 539 17.60 -27.45 16.63
C ASN A 539 16.67 -28.40 15.85
N ALA A 540 15.53 -28.75 16.46
CA ALA A 540 14.56 -29.68 15.89
C ALA A 540 14.01 -29.22 14.53
N ALA A 541 13.76 -27.91 14.36
CA ALA A 541 13.26 -27.38 13.09
C ALA A 541 14.30 -27.51 11.98
N VAL A 542 15.57 -27.21 12.26
CA VAL A 542 16.65 -27.40 11.29
C VAL A 542 16.73 -28.87 10.86
N LYS A 543 16.70 -29.79 11.83
CA LYS A 543 16.71 -31.23 11.55
C LYS A 543 15.53 -31.66 10.67
N GLU A 544 14.33 -31.24 11.03
CA GLU A 544 13.10 -31.54 10.28
C GLU A 544 13.17 -31.04 8.84
N VAL A 545 13.51 -29.75 8.65
CA VAL A 545 13.65 -29.16 7.31
C VAL A 545 14.68 -29.93 6.49
N VAL A 546 15.89 -30.14 7.01
CA VAL A 546 16.99 -30.79 6.27
C VAL A 546 16.67 -32.25 5.92
N ASP A 547 16.07 -33.01 6.83
CA ASP A 547 15.76 -34.42 6.58
C ASP A 547 14.54 -34.60 5.67
N SER A 548 13.59 -33.67 5.66
CA SER A 548 12.41 -33.73 4.79
C SER A 548 12.78 -33.77 3.30
N PHE A 549 13.89 -33.12 2.92
CA PHE A 549 14.35 -33.08 1.53
C PHE A 549 14.74 -34.48 1.03
N ALA A 550 15.30 -35.31 1.90
CA ALA A 550 15.69 -36.67 1.56
C ALA A 550 14.48 -37.60 1.38
N ASN A 551 13.38 -37.31 2.08
CA ASN A 551 12.15 -38.09 2.08
C ASN A 551 11.12 -37.65 1.02
N SER A 552 11.50 -36.72 0.13
CA SER A 552 10.58 -36.19 -0.89
C SER A 552 10.50 -37.08 -2.14
N ALA A 553 9.39 -36.94 -2.88
CA ALA A 553 9.23 -37.58 -4.19
C ALA A 553 10.31 -37.15 -5.21
N GLU A 554 10.77 -35.90 -5.14
CA GLU A 554 11.85 -35.40 -5.99
C GLU A 554 13.18 -36.08 -5.65
N SER A 555 13.50 -36.28 -4.37
CA SER A 555 14.68 -37.02 -3.92
C SER A 555 14.64 -38.48 -4.41
N ALA A 556 13.49 -39.14 -4.29
CA ALA A 556 13.31 -40.50 -4.81
C ALA A 556 13.50 -40.56 -6.34
N SER A 557 13.03 -39.57 -7.08
CA SER A 557 13.22 -39.49 -8.54
C SER A 557 14.69 -39.26 -8.93
N LEU A 558 15.40 -38.40 -8.21
CA LEU A 558 16.80 -38.07 -8.52
C LEU A 558 17.78 -39.16 -8.08
N TYR A 559 17.55 -39.74 -6.90
CA TYR A 559 18.54 -40.54 -6.17
C TYR A 559 18.04 -41.93 -5.77
N GLY A 560 16.78 -42.27 -6.03
CA GLY A 560 16.21 -43.58 -5.73
C GLY A 560 16.89 -44.68 -6.54
N GLY A 561 17.25 -45.78 -5.88
CA GLY A 561 17.91 -46.93 -6.50
C GLY A 561 19.34 -46.70 -7.01
N LYS A 562 19.89 -45.48 -6.85
CA LYS A 562 21.26 -45.14 -7.24
C LYS A 562 22.24 -45.35 -6.07
N PRO A 563 23.51 -45.70 -6.35
CA PRO A 563 24.56 -45.71 -5.33
C PRO A 563 24.69 -44.38 -4.61
N THR A 564 24.96 -44.39 -3.31
CA THR A 564 25.17 -43.17 -2.51
C THR A 564 26.32 -42.29 -3.03
N ARG A 565 27.31 -42.90 -3.68
CA ARG A 565 28.40 -42.20 -4.37
C ARG A 565 27.91 -41.24 -5.44
N ASP A 566 26.86 -41.61 -6.17
CA ASP A 566 26.26 -40.77 -7.22
C ASP A 566 25.56 -39.55 -6.62
N PHE A 567 24.92 -39.73 -5.45
CA PHE A 567 24.34 -38.61 -4.69
C PHE A 567 25.42 -37.63 -4.25
N VAL A 568 26.53 -38.11 -3.67
CA VAL A 568 27.64 -37.25 -3.26
C VAL A 568 28.23 -36.48 -4.45
N THR A 569 28.46 -37.16 -5.58
CA THR A 569 28.90 -36.49 -6.81
C THR A 569 27.89 -35.43 -7.28
N ALA A 570 26.59 -35.71 -7.21
CA ALA A 570 25.57 -34.73 -7.57
C ALA A 570 25.61 -33.50 -6.67
N VAL A 571 25.79 -33.64 -5.35
CA VAL A 571 25.92 -32.50 -4.42
C VAL A 571 27.10 -31.61 -4.80
N TYR A 572 28.27 -32.19 -5.10
CA TYR A 572 29.45 -31.43 -5.52
C TYR A 572 29.23 -30.69 -6.84
N ARG A 573 28.60 -31.33 -7.83
CA ARG A 573 28.23 -30.67 -9.09
C ARG A 573 27.24 -29.53 -8.86
N ASN A 574 26.21 -29.78 -8.05
CA ASN A 574 25.17 -28.82 -7.73
C ASN A 574 25.76 -27.55 -7.08
N ALA A 575 26.58 -27.73 -6.04
CA ALA A 575 27.12 -26.65 -5.25
C ALA A 575 28.31 -25.95 -5.92
N PHE A 576 29.24 -26.72 -6.51
CA PHE A 576 30.58 -26.24 -6.89
C PHE A 576 30.91 -26.37 -8.37
N ASN A 577 30.03 -26.97 -9.19
CA ASN A 577 30.30 -27.23 -10.61
C ASN A 577 31.56 -28.09 -10.87
N ARG A 578 31.91 -28.98 -9.93
CA ARG A 578 33.05 -29.89 -10.08
C ARG A 578 32.77 -31.26 -9.48
N GLU A 579 33.63 -32.22 -9.79
CA GLU A 579 33.64 -33.52 -9.12
C GLU A 579 34.26 -33.44 -7.72
N PRO A 580 33.83 -34.31 -6.79
CA PRO A 580 34.61 -34.59 -5.59
C PRO A 580 35.86 -35.39 -5.94
N ASP A 581 36.90 -35.29 -5.11
CA ASP A 581 37.97 -36.28 -5.15
C ASP A 581 37.45 -37.66 -4.72
N ILE A 582 38.09 -38.73 -5.20
CA ILE A 582 37.60 -40.10 -5.01
C ILE A 582 37.54 -40.47 -3.52
N ALA A 583 38.57 -40.09 -2.74
CA ALA A 583 38.65 -40.42 -1.32
C ALA A 583 37.55 -39.71 -0.51
N GLY A 584 37.34 -38.41 -0.75
CA GLY A 584 36.28 -37.61 -0.14
C GLY A 584 34.89 -38.14 -0.51
N ARG A 585 34.65 -38.46 -1.79
CA ARG A 585 33.38 -39.05 -2.24
C ARG A 585 33.07 -40.35 -1.50
N ASP A 586 34.05 -41.25 -1.43
CA ASP A 586 33.87 -42.57 -0.84
C ASP A 586 33.72 -42.46 0.69
N TRP A 587 34.39 -41.51 1.34
CA TRP A 587 34.19 -41.21 2.76
C TRP A 587 32.76 -40.73 3.06
N TRP A 588 32.27 -39.71 2.34
CA TRP A 588 30.90 -39.22 2.51
C TRP A 588 29.87 -40.32 2.26
N ALA A 589 30.08 -41.15 1.23
CA ALA A 589 29.19 -42.26 0.95
C ALA A 589 29.16 -43.28 2.10
N ALA A 590 30.30 -43.63 2.67
CA ALA A 590 30.37 -44.53 3.82
C ALA A 590 29.68 -43.98 5.08
N GLN A 591 29.75 -42.67 5.33
CA GLN A 591 29.04 -42.04 6.45
C GLN A 591 27.51 -42.10 6.27
N ILE A 592 27.03 -41.95 5.04
CA ILE A 592 25.60 -42.05 4.74
C ILE A 592 25.13 -43.51 4.79
N ASP A 593 25.88 -44.44 4.18
CA ASP A 593 25.52 -45.86 4.11
C ASP A 593 25.54 -46.54 5.49
N SER A 594 26.37 -46.07 6.42
CA SER A 594 26.38 -46.53 7.82
C SER A 594 25.27 -45.92 8.68
N GLY A 595 24.54 -44.92 8.18
CA GLY A 595 23.53 -44.17 8.94
C GLY A 595 24.10 -43.11 9.89
N ALA A 596 25.41 -42.90 9.91
CA ALA A 596 26.04 -41.86 10.72
C ALA A 596 25.63 -40.45 10.29
N LEU A 597 25.36 -40.24 9.00
CA LEU A 597 24.80 -39.01 8.44
C LEU A 597 23.56 -39.29 7.60
N THR A 598 22.56 -38.41 7.69
CA THR A 598 21.49 -38.39 6.68
C THR A 598 22.01 -37.77 5.39
N ARG A 599 21.38 -38.10 4.25
CA ARG A 599 21.70 -37.45 2.97
C ARG A 599 21.53 -35.93 3.07
N GLY A 600 20.48 -35.46 3.75
CA GLY A 600 20.21 -34.04 3.95
C GLY A 600 21.35 -33.34 4.67
N LYS A 601 21.80 -33.92 5.79
CA LYS A 601 22.92 -33.39 6.56
C LYS A 601 24.22 -33.41 5.75
N ALA A 602 24.51 -34.50 5.03
CA ALA A 602 25.70 -34.56 4.19
C ALA A 602 25.72 -33.45 3.11
N ALA A 603 24.60 -33.20 2.43
CA ALA A 603 24.51 -32.12 1.44
C ALA A 603 24.76 -30.74 2.06
N LEU A 604 24.17 -30.49 3.23
CA LEU A 604 24.36 -29.25 3.98
C LEU A 604 25.82 -29.07 4.42
N SER A 605 26.43 -30.11 5.01
CA SER A 605 27.82 -30.09 5.48
C SER A 605 28.83 -29.91 4.34
N ILE A 606 28.62 -30.58 3.20
CA ILE A 606 29.47 -30.40 2.01
C ILE A 606 29.44 -28.94 1.55
N MET A 607 28.25 -28.35 1.39
CA MET A 607 28.15 -26.95 0.95
C MET A 607 28.65 -25.95 2.00
N ALA A 608 28.44 -26.20 3.29
CA ALA A 608 28.96 -25.36 4.36
C ALA A 608 30.50 -25.36 4.43
N GLY A 609 31.15 -26.42 3.95
CA GLY A 609 32.60 -26.52 3.82
C GLY A 609 33.21 -25.81 2.61
N ALA A 610 32.41 -25.09 1.80
CA ALA A 610 32.88 -24.40 0.61
C ALA A 610 33.91 -23.30 0.93
N GLN A 611 34.99 -23.26 0.15
CA GLN A 611 36.06 -22.27 0.30
C GLN A 611 36.56 -21.82 -1.08
N ASN A 612 37.28 -20.69 -1.15
CA ASN A 612 37.88 -20.19 -2.39
C ASN A 612 36.86 -20.05 -3.53
N SER A 613 37.14 -20.60 -4.71
CA SER A 613 36.21 -20.57 -5.85
C SER A 613 34.87 -21.28 -5.57
N ASP A 614 34.83 -22.26 -4.64
CA ASP A 614 33.61 -22.98 -4.33
C ASP A 614 32.60 -22.09 -3.60
N ILE A 615 33.05 -21.25 -2.64
CA ILE A 615 32.13 -20.32 -1.95
C ILE A 615 31.63 -19.22 -2.87
N GLU A 616 32.48 -18.75 -3.79
CA GLU A 616 32.06 -17.81 -4.84
C GLU A 616 31.00 -18.44 -5.75
N ALA A 617 31.18 -19.69 -6.20
CA ALA A 617 30.18 -20.39 -7.00
C ALA A 617 28.85 -20.54 -6.26
N VAL A 618 28.87 -20.91 -4.98
CA VAL A 618 27.68 -20.99 -4.12
C VAL A 618 26.97 -19.64 -4.03
N ASN A 619 27.70 -18.55 -3.79
CA ASN A 619 27.12 -17.21 -3.67
C ASN A 619 26.48 -16.76 -4.99
N ARG A 620 27.14 -16.97 -6.14
CA ARG A 620 26.60 -16.63 -7.46
C ARG A 620 25.36 -17.47 -7.79
N LYS A 621 25.38 -18.78 -7.52
CA LYS A 621 24.21 -19.66 -7.67
C LYS A 621 23.05 -19.23 -6.77
N THR A 622 23.33 -18.81 -5.54
CA THR A 622 22.30 -18.32 -4.61
C THR A 622 21.60 -17.07 -5.15
N ILE A 623 22.36 -16.13 -5.73
CA ILE A 623 21.79 -14.93 -6.37
C ILE A 623 20.93 -15.32 -7.57
N VAL A 624 21.45 -16.16 -8.48
CA VAL A 624 20.70 -16.60 -9.68
C VAL A 624 19.44 -17.37 -9.28
N ALA A 625 19.53 -18.25 -8.29
CA ALA A 625 18.38 -18.98 -7.77
C ALA A 625 17.34 -18.05 -7.16
N GLY A 626 17.78 -17.05 -6.38
CA GLY A 626 16.91 -15.98 -5.88
C GLY A 626 16.18 -15.24 -7.00
N ASN A 627 16.91 -14.82 -8.03
CA ASN A 627 16.33 -14.15 -9.20
C ASN A 627 15.31 -15.04 -9.92
N PHE A 628 15.60 -16.34 -10.08
CA PHE A 628 14.67 -17.29 -10.68
C PHE A 628 13.38 -17.45 -9.88
N THR A 629 13.49 -17.60 -8.56
CA THR A 629 12.32 -17.70 -7.69
C THR A 629 11.50 -16.41 -7.70
N THR A 630 12.15 -15.24 -7.69
CA THR A 630 11.44 -13.95 -7.73
C THR A 630 10.76 -13.71 -9.09
N LEU A 631 11.38 -14.11 -10.19
CA LEU A 631 10.80 -13.99 -11.52
C LEU A 631 9.70 -15.03 -11.81
N MET A 632 9.55 -16.07 -10.97
CA MET A 632 8.45 -17.03 -11.07
C MET A 632 7.26 -16.53 -10.27
N ASP A 633 6.51 -15.60 -10.83
CA ASP A 633 5.50 -14.84 -10.11
C ASP A 633 4.13 -14.83 -10.80
N THR A 634 3.99 -15.53 -11.92
CA THR A 634 2.69 -15.86 -12.52
C THR A 634 2.23 -17.28 -12.15
N SER A 635 0.91 -17.49 -12.07
CA SER A 635 0.34 -18.83 -11.87
C SER A 635 0.71 -19.79 -13.01
N ALA A 636 0.86 -19.27 -14.23
CA ALA A 636 1.27 -20.07 -15.38
C ALA A 636 2.71 -20.59 -15.21
N GLU A 637 3.66 -19.73 -14.84
CA GLU A 637 5.04 -20.14 -14.56
C GLU A 637 5.12 -21.10 -13.38
N TYR A 638 4.41 -20.80 -12.28
CA TYR A 638 4.39 -21.66 -11.10
C TYR A 638 3.83 -23.05 -11.42
N ASN A 639 2.68 -23.12 -12.13
CA ASN A 639 2.06 -24.39 -12.51
C ASN A 639 2.91 -25.16 -13.52
N ALA A 640 3.51 -24.47 -14.49
CA ALA A 640 4.42 -25.08 -15.46
C ALA A 640 5.68 -25.63 -14.78
N PHE A 641 6.23 -24.90 -13.80
CA PHE A 641 7.40 -25.31 -13.05
C PHE A 641 7.13 -26.54 -12.19
N LEU A 642 5.97 -26.63 -11.55
CA LEU A 642 5.61 -27.73 -10.65
C LEU A 642 4.75 -28.83 -11.32
N LYS A 643 4.60 -28.80 -12.64
CA LYS A 643 3.78 -29.78 -13.38
C LYS A 643 4.30 -31.21 -13.11
N PRO A 644 3.45 -32.13 -12.58
CA PRO A 644 3.85 -33.51 -12.39
C PRO A 644 4.29 -34.15 -13.72
N GLY A 645 5.48 -34.77 -13.73
CA GLY A 645 6.09 -35.32 -14.94
C GLY A 645 6.62 -34.28 -15.94
N GLY A 646 6.56 -32.99 -15.61
CA GLY A 646 7.08 -31.89 -16.42
C GLY A 646 8.60 -31.70 -16.32
N THR A 647 9.12 -30.78 -17.13
CA THR A 647 10.57 -30.51 -17.25
C THR A 647 11.07 -29.36 -16.37
N GLY A 648 10.18 -28.62 -15.71
CA GLY A 648 10.49 -27.40 -14.96
C GLY A 648 11.70 -27.50 -14.02
N PRO A 649 11.70 -28.42 -13.03
CA PRO A 649 12.80 -28.55 -12.07
C PRO A 649 14.11 -28.97 -12.74
N ALA A 650 14.04 -29.79 -13.80
CA ALA A 650 15.21 -30.23 -14.55
C ALA A 650 15.82 -29.08 -15.38
N ARG A 651 15.00 -28.25 -16.02
CA ARG A 651 15.45 -27.05 -16.75
C ARG A 651 16.16 -26.06 -15.83
N ALA A 652 15.60 -25.82 -14.65
CA ALA A 652 16.23 -24.92 -13.68
C ALA A 652 17.55 -25.49 -13.11
N ARG A 653 17.66 -26.81 -12.95
CA ARG A 653 18.92 -27.50 -12.63
C ARG A 653 19.99 -27.26 -13.69
N THR A 654 19.63 -27.42 -14.97
CA THR A 654 20.53 -27.16 -16.11
C THR A 654 20.95 -25.70 -16.20
N MET A 655 20.04 -24.76 -15.91
CA MET A 655 20.40 -23.35 -15.84
C MET A 655 21.45 -23.11 -14.74
N LEU A 656 21.22 -23.59 -13.52
CA LEU A 656 22.15 -23.39 -12.40
C LEU A 656 23.49 -24.11 -12.57
N SER A 657 23.55 -25.22 -13.31
CA SER A 657 24.83 -25.88 -13.60
C SER A 657 25.74 -25.04 -14.50
N SER A 658 25.21 -24.03 -15.20
CA SER A 658 26.04 -23.07 -15.96
C SER A 658 26.62 -21.93 -15.10
N VAL A 659 26.22 -21.80 -13.82
CA VAL A 659 26.63 -20.71 -12.93
C VAL A 659 27.82 -21.14 -12.07
N GLY A 660 28.96 -20.42 -12.18
CA GLY A 660 30.18 -20.67 -11.44
C GLY A 660 30.71 -19.43 -10.71
N ALA A 661 31.95 -19.51 -10.21
CA ALA A 661 32.58 -18.47 -9.39
C ALA A 661 32.70 -17.09 -10.07
N THR A 662 32.82 -17.07 -11.41
CA THR A 662 33.05 -15.86 -12.20
C THR A 662 31.81 -15.36 -12.95
N THR A 663 30.64 -15.96 -12.73
CA THR A 663 29.41 -15.59 -13.45
C THR A 663 28.97 -14.17 -13.09
N ASP A 664 28.77 -13.32 -14.11
CA ASP A 664 28.07 -12.05 -13.95
C ASP A 664 26.57 -12.30 -13.72
N THR A 665 26.16 -12.21 -12.46
CA THR A 665 24.78 -12.46 -12.03
C THR A 665 23.78 -11.43 -12.55
N THR A 666 24.23 -10.22 -12.89
CA THR A 666 23.36 -9.18 -13.46
C THR A 666 23.06 -9.50 -14.91
N GLY A 667 24.08 -9.77 -15.72
CA GLY A 667 23.91 -10.23 -17.11
C GLY A 667 23.13 -11.55 -17.21
N PHE A 668 23.30 -12.44 -16.24
CA PHE A 668 22.62 -13.74 -16.20
C PHE A 668 21.10 -13.65 -16.01
N LEU A 669 20.56 -12.50 -15.57
CA LEU A 669 19.12 -12.31 -15.37
C LEU A 669 18.31 -12.56 -16.65
N GLN A 670 18.86 -12.26 -17.83
CA GLN A 670 18.20 -12.55 -19.10
C GLN A 670 18.04 -14.05 -19.35
N THR A 671 19.05 -14.85 -19.00
CA THR A 671 19.00 -16.32 -19.07
C THR A 671 17.95 -16.88 -18.11
N VAL A 672 17.80 -16.28 -16.92
CA VAL A 672 16.74 -16.66 -15.97
C VAL A 672 15.36 -16.46 -16.59
N ALA A 673 15.08 -15.26 -17.14
CA ALA A 673 13.81 -14.96 -17.78
C ALA A 673 13.50 -15.88 -18.97
N GLN A 674 14.49 -16.16 -19.82
CA GLN A 674 14.35 -17.09 -20.95
C GLN A 674 14.08 -18.53 -20.49
N THR A 675 14.70 -18.95 -19.39
CA THR A 675 14.48 -20.28 -18.82
C THR A 675 13.03 -20.44 -18.36
N LEU A 676 12.47 -19.44 -17.67
CA LEU A 676 11.06 -19.46 -17.25
C LEU A 676 10.10 -19.50 -18.44
N GLN A 677 10.34 -18.69 -19.48
CA GLN A 677 9.55 -18.74 -20.72
C GLN A 677 9.58 -20.13 -21.37
N THR A 678 10.75 -20.75 -21.41
CA THR A 678 10.92 -22.11 -21.95
C THR A 678 10.11 -23.12 -21.13
N ILE A 679 10.17 -23.04 -19.79
CA ILE A 679 9.42 -23.91 -18.89
C ILE A 679 7.92 -23.81 -19.15
N VAL A 680 7.39 -22.59 -19.29
CA VAL A 680 5.97 -22.37 -19.64
C VAL A 680 5.64 -22.99 -21.00
N SER A 681 6.49 -22.82 -22.00
CA SER A 681 6.25 -23.37 -23.34
C SER A 681 6.26 -24.90 -23.42
N GLU A 682 7.11 -25.56 -22.64
CA GLU A 682 7.23 -27.02 -22.59
C GLU A 682 6.16 -27.66 -21.71
N ASN A 683 5.60 -26.89 -20.77
CA ASN A 683 4.66 -27.37 -19.77
C ASN A 683 3.40 -26.47 -19.73
N PRO A 684 2.67 -26.32 -20.86
CA PRO A 684 1.51 -25.44 -20.93
C PRO A 684 0.36 -25.91 -20.03
#